data_AF-A0AAE0RZA7-F1
#
_entry.id   AF-A0AAE0RZA7-F1
#
_cell.length_a   1.000
_cell.length_b   1.000
_cell.length_c   1.000
_cell.angle_alpha   90.00
_cell.angle_beta   90.00
_cell.angle_gamma   90.00
#
_symmetry.space_group_name_H-M   'P 1'
#
loop_
_entity.id
_entity.type
_entity.pdbx_description
1 polymer ?
#
loop_
_entity_poly.entity_id
_entity_poly.type
_entity_poly.pdbx_seq_one_letter_code
_entity_poly.pdbx_strand_id
1 'polypeptide(L)'
;MEMLALGRKDLFKDLWIEDKWNWTRKYPVIRISFTQVSYQESGLKKGLINALINIFKSFQLVPNQTENLKELFNQLLNEVHAKHGKIVLLIDEYDKPIIDFLEEKHIETATENQAIMKNFYSCLKDNGHFIHTLLITGISKFPRVSIFSELNHLDDLTLDPNYVNLLGYTQEELEKYFDEHLDFYLTKHNKETKQSLLDKIRLWYNGFSWDGENRVYNPFSILNFFQKNTFANYWFVSGTPTFLLRLMFEKKNYEFENVSFNVNSNNIYDIHKLELIPILFQTGYLTIVEAKDNPFSEMKDYVLNYPNKEVRDSFYDFIINSICFTDGADKKFIERISRGFIENNLDEVEEVIDEMFKDVPHDFYVKQEVVLHCLLHIVFTYVGLQIQSEVHTQKGRLDAIVETKSHVYIFEFKINKTVNEAIKQIRQKEYGLKYAKTKKQLIGIDGGSLIDNQVIACWEKATRPSNPTKVGFTFVNWYKEATFVTVFDFNTPITANMTLYAKWTAVVANQFVVNFNTDGGSAIANQTVANGGKAARPSNPTKVGFTFVDWYKEATLTTVYDFNTPITANMTLYAKWTAVVANQFVVNFNTDGGSAIANQTVANGGKAARPSNPTKVGFTFVDWYKEATFVTVFDFNTPITANMTLYAKWTAVVANQFVVNFNTDGGSAIANQTVANGGKATRPSNPTKVGFTFVDWYKEATLTTVYDFNTPITANMTLYAKWTAVVANQFVVNFNTDGGSAIANQTVANGGKAARPSNPTKVGFTFVDWYKEATLTTVYDFNTPITANMTLYAKWNQSQPTITEFSPTMAVVGDNVTIIGTNFSSTRTNNTVKFNNVAAHVVSATTTQIVATVPANAITGKITVTVLFLSTISAKDIIITCGKLTYDGKTYYGVQIGTQCWLNENLNSDDNTKGTSLCYDRDANNCSAYGRLYNWEAAKDMDSKIVGWHLPSDNEWTILSNYLGGNDLAGRKLINGGTSGFNALLAGSYYYNFYGLDSFGAFWSSTADGTNGAWTRYIDHHPILFYRFVRQNVAVLSMTTVRLLKD
;
A
#
# COMPACT_ATOMS: atom_id res chain seq x y z
N MET A 1 41.83 -1.53 -31.96
CA MET A 1 42.07 -2.56 -33.00
C MET A 1 41.89 -2.02 -34.43
N GLU A 2 40.72 -1.47 -34.79
CA GLU A 2 40.46 -0.93 -36.14
C GLU A 2 41.59 -0.05 -36.69
N MET A 3 42.00 0.97 -35.93
CA MET A 3 43.06 1.89 -36.35
C MET A 3 44.44 1.22 -36.50
N LEU A 4 44.71 0.14 -35.74
CA LEU A 4 45.94 -0.65 -35.89
C LEU A 4 45.90 -1.44 -37.21
N ALA A 5 44.76 -2.06 -37.52
CA ALA A 5 44.56 -2.81 -38.75
C ALA A 5 44.64 -1.92 -40.01
N LEU A 6 44.18 -0.66 -39.92
CA LEU A 6 44.31 0.34 -40.98
C LEU A 6 45.72 0.95 -41.10
N GLY A 7 46.60 0.69 -40.14
CA GLY A 7 47.97 1.21 -40.12
C GLY A 7 48.07 2.70 -39.78
N ARG A 8 47.15 3.24 -38.98
CA ARG A 8 47.10 4.66 -38.55
C ARG A 8 48.10 4.96 -37.43
N LYS A 9 49.40 4.85 -37.73
CA LYS A 9 50.50 5.10 -36.78
C LYS A 9 50.41 6.48 -36.12
N ASP A 10 49.93 7.47 -36.87
CA ASP A 10 49.77 8.86 -36.44
C ASP A 10 48.91 9.01 -35.18
N LEU A 11 47.94 8.11 -34.95
CA LEU A 11 47.05 8.14 -33.78
C LEU A 11 47.67 7.54 -32.52
N PHE A 12 48.83 6.90 -32.62
CA PHE A 12 49.46 6.16 -31.52
C PHE A 12 50.86 6.65 -31.16
N LYS A 13 51.21 7.85 -31.63
CA LYS A 13 52.50 8.47 -31.33
C LYS A 13 52.67 8.63 -29.82
N ASP A 14 53.85 8.29 -29.31
CA ASP A 14 54.26 8.39 -27.91
C ASP A 14 53.43 7.49 -26.95
N LEU A 15 52.61 6.57 -27.49
CA LEU A 15 51.88 5.56 -26.71
C LEU A 15 52.67 4.23 -26.68
N TRP A 16 52.38 3.40 -25.68
CA TRP A 16 53.05 2.09 -25.50
C TRP A 16 53.02 1.20 -26.74
N ILE A 17 51.97 1.29 -27.56
CA ILE A 17 51.80 0.44 -28.75
C ILE A 17 52.66 0.88 -29.95
N GLU A 18 53.24 2.09 -29.94
CA GLU A 18 53.92 2.68 -31.11
C GLU A 18 55.05 1.79 -31.65
N ASP A 19 55.85 1.18 -30.78
CA ASP A 19 56.98 0.33 -31.17
C ASP A 19 56.65 -1.17 -31.12
N LYS A 20 55.42 -1.53 -30.72
CA LYS A 20 54.97 -2.92 -30.57
C LYS A 20 54.22 -3.46 -31.78
N TRP A 21 53.72 -2.59 -32.65
CA TRP A 21 52.97 -2.98 -33.84
C TRP A 21 53.78 -2.82 -35.12
N ASN A 22 53.67 -3.79 -36.03
CA ASN A 22 54.25 -3.65 -37.36
C ASN A 22 53.33 -2.82 -38.27
N TRP A 23 53.56 -1.50 -38.31
CA TRP A 23 52.77 -0.53 -39.09
C TRP A 23 52.79 -0.72 -40.62
N THR A 24 53.69 -1.56 -41.14
CA THR A 24 53.68 -1.91 -42.57
C THR A 24 52.56 -2.90 -42.93
N ARG A 25 52.05 -3.64 -41.94
CA ARG A 25 50.94 -4.59 -42.13
C ARG A 25 49.61 -3.86 -42.05
N LYS A 26 48.80 -4.01 -43.09
CA LYS A 26 47.44 -3.48 -43.18
C LYS A 26 46.47 -4.62 -43.48
N TYR A 27 45.29 -4.57 -42.90
CA TYR A 27 44.23 -5.56 -43.09
C TYR A 27 42.92 -4.85 -43.45
N PRO A 28 42.10 -5.40 -44.38
CA PRO A 28 40.73 -4.93 -44.59
C PRO A 28 39.91 -5.12 -43.30
N VAL A 29 39.19 -4.06 -42.90
CA VAL A 29 38.35 -4.06 -41.70
C VAL A 29 36.87 -4.14 -42.09
N ILE A 30 36.19 -5.17 -41.59
CA ILE A 30 34.73 -5.24 -41.64
C ILE A 30 34.21 -4.93 -40.24
N ARG A 31 33.46 -3.83 -40.10
CA ARG A 31 32.83 -3.44 -38.84
C ARG A 31 31.32 -3.55 -38.95
N ILE A 32 30.71 -4.28 -38.03
CA ILE A 32 29.25 -4.41 -37.90
C ILE A 32 28.89 -3.99 -36.48
N SER A 33 28.27 -2.82 -36.33
CA SER A 33 27.69 -2.40 -35.05
C SER A 33 26.18 -2.58 -35.12
N PHE A 34 25.60 -3.37 -34.24
CA PHE A 34 24.16 -3.59 -34.22
C PHE A 34 23.39 -2.31 -33.88
N THR A 35 23.99 -1.34 -33.20
CA THR A 35 23.38 -0.01 -32.98
C THR A 35 23.06 0.73 -34.29
N GLN A 36 23.75 0.41 -35.38
CA GLN A 36 23.54 1.02 -36.70
C GLN A 36 22.62 0.17 -37.59
N VAL A 37 22.21 -1.01 -37.13
CA VAL A 37 21.31 -1.90 -37.85
C VAL A 37 19.87 -1.52 -37.50
N SER A 38 19.06 -1.19 -38.50
CA SER A 38 17.66 -0.78 -38.34
C SER A 38 16.71 -1.97 -38.09
N TYR A 39 17.05 -2.82 -37.12
CA TYR A 39 16.27 -4.00 -36.76
C TYR A 39 14.96 -3.67 -36.04
N GLN A 40 14.90 -2.54 -35.32
CA GLN A 40 13.69 -2.09 -34.62
C GLN A 40 12.58 -1.67 -35.60
N GLU A 41 12.94 -1.08 -36.74
CA GLU A 41 11.99 -0.58 -37.74
C GLU A 41 11.64 -1.63 -38.81
N SER A 42 12.65 -2.41 -39.23
CA SER A 42 12.56 -3.25 -40.45
C SER A 42 12.71 -4.74 -40.20
N GLY A 43 12.94 -5.15 -38.95
CA GLY A 43 13.28 -6.52 -38.54
C GLY A 43 14.76 -6.84 -38.74
N LEU A 44 15.33 -7.70 -37.89
CA LEU A 44 16.77 -7.96 -37.83
C LEU A 44 17.36 -8.49 -39.14
N LYS A 45 16.67 -9.45 -39.79
CA LYS A 45 17.13 -10.05 -41.04
C LYS A 45 17.34 -8.98 -42.13
N LYS A 46 16.34 -8.11 -42.32
CA LYS A 46 16.39 -7.06 -43.35
C LYS A 46 17.42 -5.99 -43.01
N GLY A 47 17.48 -5.60 -41.73
CA GLY A 47 18.50 -4.67 -41.25
C GLY A 47 19.93 -5.18 -41.54
N LEU A 48 20.21 -6.45 -41.25
CA LEU A 48 21.52 -7.04 -41.51
C LEU A 48 21.84 -7.16 -43.00
N ILE A 49 20.87 -7.52 -43.84
CA ILE A 49 21.05 -7.53 -45.30
C ILE A 49 21.45 -6.13 -45.79
N ASN A 50 20.74 -5.08 -45.36
CA ASN A 50 21.07 -3.70 -45.74
C ASN A 50 22.47 -3.29 -45.26
N ALA A 51 22.84 -3.65 -44.02
CA ALA A 51 24.17 -3.39 -43.48
C ALA A 51 25.27 -4.07 -44.32
N LEU A 52 25.10 -5.35 -44.67
CA LEU A 52 26.03 -6.08 -45.52
C LEU A 52 26.15 -5.44 -46.91
N ILE A 53 25.04 -5.07 -47.54
CA ILE A 53 25.04 -4.37 -48.84
C ILE A 53 25.85 -3.07 -48.77
N ASN A 54 25.72 -2.30 -47.69
CA ASN A 54 26.50 -1.08 -47.50
C ASN A 54 28.00 -1.37 -47.34
N ILE A 55 28.36 -2.48 -46.69
CA ILE A 55 29.75 -2.92 -46.57
C ILE A 55 30.30 -3.38 -47.93
N PHE A 56 29.53 -4.11 -48.74
CA PHE A 56 29.91 -4.43 -50.13
C PHE A 56 30.27 -3.15 -50.90
N LYS A 57 29.44 -2.11 -50.80
CA LYS A 57 29.69 -0.81 -51.44
C LYS A 57 30.97 -0.15 -50.94
N SER A 58 31.26 -0.19 -49.64
CA SER A 58 32.49 0.41 -49.10
C SER A 58 33.77 -0.26 -49.62
N PHE A 59 33.69 -1.54 -49.99
CA PHE A 59 34.79 -2.29 -50.63
C PHE A 59 34.76 -2.26 -52.17
N GLN A 60 33.83 -1.51 -52.78
CA GLN A 60 33.63 -1.47 -54.22
C GLN A 60 33.38 -2.88 -54.80
N LEU A 61 32.51 -3.64 -54.13
CA LEU A 61 32.05 -4.97 -54.51
C LEU A 61 30.54 -4.95 -54.76
N VAL A 62 30.03 -5.96 -55.48
CA VAL A 62 28.62 -6.05 -55.86
C VAL A 62 28.01 -7.33 -55.27
N PRO A 63 27.01 -7.22 -54.38
CA PRO A 63 26.38 -8.40 -53.78
C PRO A 63 25.50 -9.13 -54.80
N ASN A 64 25.42 -10.46 -54.67
CA ASN A 64 24.44 -11.25 -55.43
C ASN A 64 23.01 -10.93 -54.97
N GLN A 65 22.03 -11.07 -55.86
CA GLN A 65 20.61 -10.95 -55.48
C GLN A 65 20.17 -12.20 -54.72
N THR A 66 20.32 -12.19 -53.40
CA THR A 66 19.84 -13.23 -52.49
C THR A 66 19.19 -12.61 -51.26
N GLU A 67 18.12 -13.23 -50.76
CA GLU A 67 17.53 -12.91 -49.45
C GLU A 67 18.08 -13.77 -48.31
N ASN A 68 19.07 -14.64 -48.62
CA ASN A 68 19.71 -15.50 -47.64
C ASN A 68 20.91 -14.78 -46.99
N LEU A 69 20.76 -14.48 -45.70
CA LEU A 69 21.72 -13.72 -44.93
C LEU A 69 23.07 -14.44 -44.80
N LYS A 70 23.07 -15.77 -44.61
CA LYS A 70 24.28 -16.59 -44.49
C LYS A 70 25.09 -16.58 -45.79
N GLU A 71 24.41 -16.75 -46.94
CA GLU A 71 25.05 -16.73 -48.26
C GLU A 71 25.66 -15.37 -48.56
N LEU A 72 24.94 -14.29 -48.28
CA LEU A 72 25.41 -12.93 -48.50
C LEU A 72 26.65 -12.60 -47.65
N PHE A 73 26.65 -13.01 -46.37
CA PHE A 73 27.80 -12.77 -45.51
C PHE A 73 29.02 -13.61 -45.91
N ASN A 74 28.80 -14.88 -46.30
CA ASN A 74 29.84 -15.74 -46.88
C ASN A 74 30.47 -15.12 -48.14
N GLN A 75 29.63 -14.60 -49.04
CA GLN A 75 30.10 -13.93 -50.25
C GLN A 75 30.99 -12.74 -49.88
N LEU A 76 30.55 -11.90 -48.94
CA LEU A 76 31.32 -10.73 -48.51
C LEU A 76 32.71 -11.13 -47.99
N LEU A 77 32.78 -12.11 -47.10
CA LEU A 77 34.06 -12.56 -46.52
C LEU A 77 34.99 -13.12 -47.58
N ASN A 78 34.48 -13.93 -48.50
CA ASN A 78 35.28 -14.51 -49.58
C ASN A 78 35.81 -13.43 -50.53
N GLU A 79 34.96 -12.53 -51.02
CA GLU A 79 35.37 -11.51 -51.99
C GLU A 79 36.31 -10.47 -51.39
N VAL A 80 36.06 -10.02 -50.15
CA VAL A 80 36.98 -9.12 -49.45
C VAL A 80 38.32 -9.83 -49.23
N HIS A 81 38.31 -11.11 -48.87
CA HIS A 81 39.54 -11.87 -48.70
C HIS A 81 40.34 -12.00 -49.99
N ALA A 82 39.68 -12.38 -51.09
CA ALA A 82 40.30 -12.56 -52.39
C ALA A 82 40.93 -11.27 -52.93
N LYS A 83 40.30 -10.11 -52.69
CA LYS A 83 40.76 -8.81 -53.22
C LYS A 83 41.69 -8.05 -52.27
N HIS A 84 41.56 -8.24 -50.95
CA HIS A 84 42.23 -7.40 -49.95
C HIS A 84 43.03 -8.19 -48.91
N GLY A 85 43.02 -9.52 -48.92
CA GLY A 85 43.75 -10.37 -47.98
C GLY A 85 42.99 -10.67 -46.70
N LYS A 86 43.68 -11.13 -45.64
CA LYS A 86 43.01 -11.56 -44.41
C LYS A 86 42.26 -10.42 -43.70
N ILE A 87 41.09 -10.73 -43.16
CA ILE A 87 40.11 -9.76 -42.65
C ILE A 87 40.26 -9.55 -41.15
N VAL A 88 40.13 -8.30 -40.70
CA VAL A 88 39.84 -7.97 -39.29
C VAL A 88 38.33 -7.71 -39.18
N LEU A 89 37.62 -8.63 -38.51
CA LEU A 89 36.18 -8.59 -38.34
C LEU A 89 35.83 -8.11 -36.93
N LEU A 90 35.17 -6.96 -36.84
CA LEU A 90 34.76 -6.32 -35.60
C LEU A 90 33.24 -6.30 -35.52
N ILE A 91 32.68 -6.95 -34.51
CA ILE A 91 31.23 -7.05 -34.30
C ILE A 91 30.91 -6.46 -32.94
N ASP A 92 30.10 -5.42 -32.93
CA ASP A 92 29.87 -4.59 -31.76
C ASP A 92 28.38 -4.56 -31.38
N GLU A 93 28.10 -4.58 -30.08
CA GLU A 93 26.75 -4.67 -29.50
C GLU A 93 25.97 -5.90 -29.98
N TYR A 94 26.65 -7.06 -30.05
CA TYR A 94 26.10 -8.26 -30.66
C TYR A 94 24.78 -8.72 -30.04
N ASP A 95 24.58 -8.50 -28.75
CA ASP A 95 23.44 -8.94 -27.97
C ASP A 95 22.27 -7.95 -27.97
N LYS A 96 22.47 -6.74 -28.48
CA LYS A 96 21.49 -5.66 -28.46
C LYS A 96 20.15 -6.02 -29.14
N PRO A 97 20.09 -6.69 -30.30
CA PRO A 97 18.81 -7.09 -30.91
C PRO A 97 17.99 -8.08 -30.08
N ILE A 98 18.56 -8.67 -29.03
CA ILE A 98 17.85 -9.56 -28.12
C ILE A 98 17.44 -8.78 -26.87
N ILE A 99 18.39 -8.03 -26.28
CA ILE A 99 18.15 -7.22 -25.08
C ILE A 99 16.99 -6.24 -25.27
N ASP A 100 16.94 -5.56 -26.41
CA ASP A 100 15.90 -4.57 -26.71
C ASP A 100 14.48 -5.19 -26.76
N PHE A 101 14.35 -6.52 -26.82
CA PHE A 101 13.09 -7.25 -26.91
C PHE A 101 12.86 -8.26 -25.76
N LEU A 102 13.62 -8.18 -24.66
CA LEU A 102 13.42 -9.03 -23.46
C LEU A 102 12.15 -8.71 -22.65
N GLU A 103 11.29 -7.81 -23.15
CA GLU A 103 9.98 -7.56 -22.54
C GLU A 103 8.99 -8.69 -22.87
N GLU A 104 8.11 -9.06 -21.94
CA GLU A 104 7.18 -10.21 -22.10
C GLU A 104 6.33 -10.11 -23.39
N LYS A 105 5.83 -8.91 -23.71
CA LYS A 105 5.09 -8.64 -24.97
C LYS A 105 5.92 -8.76 -26.26
N HIS A 106 7.24 -8.87 -26.15
CA HIS A 106 8.20 -8.88 -27.26
C HIS A 106 9.13 -10.09 -27.24
N ILE A 107 8.94 -11.03 -26.31
CA ILE A 107 9.84 -12.16 -26.11
C ILE A 107 9.92 -13.06 -27.35
N GLU A 108 8.84 -13.18 -28.13
CA GLU A 108 8.84 -13.90 -29.41
C GLU A 108 9.79 -13.26 -30.43
N THR A 109 9.87 -11.93 -30.50
CA THR A 109 10.82 -11.22 -31.35
C THR A 109 12.27 -11.46 -30.89
N ALA A 110 12.52 -11.55 -29.58
CA ALA A 110 13.83 -11.92 -29.06
C ALA A 110 14.23 -13.35 -29.47
N THR A 111 13.29 -14.31 -29.41
CA THR A 111 13.48 -15.70 -29.88
C THR A 111 13.74 -15.75 -31.39
N GLU A 112 13.00 -14.99 -32.20
CA GLU A 112 13.22 -14.90 -33.65
C GLU A 112 14.58 -14.29 -33.97
N ASN A 113 14.97 -13.21 -33.29
CA ASN A 113 16.26 -12.57 -33.46
C ASN A 113 17.40 -13.53 -33.12
N GLN A 114 17.28 -14.30 -32.03
CA GLN A 114 18.24 -15.33 -31.66
C GLN A 114 18.43 -16.37 -32.79
N ALA A 115 17.35 -16.81 -33.44
CA ALA A 115 17.43 -17.74 -34.57
C ALA A 115 18.10 -17.12 -35.80
N ILE A 116 17.79 -15.86 -36.13
CA ILE A 116 18.41 -15.11 -37.23
C ILE A 116 19.91 -14.95 -36.98
N MET A 117 20.30 -14.60 -35.76
CA MET A 117 21.70 -14.43 -35.37
C MET A 117 22.45 -15.77 -35.44
N LYS A 118 21.86 -16.88 -34.99
CA LYS A 118 22.47 -18.22 -35.15
C LYS A 118 22.78 -18.51 -36.61
N ASN A 119 21.85 -18.21 -37.52
CA ASN A 119 22.07 -18.37 -38.96
C ASN A 119 23.20 -17.45 -39.48
N PHE A 120 23.17 -16.17 -39.12
CA PHE A 120 24.17 -15.17 -39.50
C PHE A 120 25.59 -15.58 -39.12
N TYR A 121 25.80 -15.99 -37.86
CA TYR A 121 27.13 -16.32 -37.37
C TYR A 121 27.63 -17.70 -37.78
N SER A 122 26.74 -18.65 -38.10
CA SER A 122 27.14 -20.03 -38.49
C SER A 122 28.13 -20.07 -39.66
N CYS A 123 28.12 -19.02 -40.49
CA CYS A 123 28.98 -18.84 -41.65
C CYS A 123 30.47 -18.67 -41.25
N LEU A 124 30.76 -18.12 -40.07
CA LEU A 124 32.13 -17.81 -39.65
C LEU A 124 32.98 -19.07 -39.39
N LYS A 125 32.33 -20.20 -39.05
CA LYS A 125 33.01 -21.48 -38.81
C LYS A 125 33.79 -21.95 -40.04
N ASP A 126 33.13 -21.94 -41.20
CA ASP A 126 33.71 -22.42 -42.46
C ASP A 126 34.70 -21.39 -43.06
N ASN A 127 34.57 -20.12 -42.68
CA ASN A 127 35.35 -19.01 -43.22
C ASN A 127 36.48 -18.51 -42.29
N GLY A 128 36.78 -19.22 -41.20
CA GLY A 128 37.81 -18.79 -40.24
C GLY A 128 39.19 -18.55 -40.86
N HIS A 129 39.52 -19.25 -41.95
CA HIS A 129 40.79 -19.08 -42.68
C HIS A 129 40.91 -17.73 -43.41
N PHE A 130 39.79 -17.06 -43.71
CA PHE A 130 39.76 -15.70 -44.27
C PHE A 130 40.02 -14.61 -43.22
N ILE A 131 39.85 -14.94 -41.94
CA ILE A 131 39.85 -13.99 -40.83
C ILE A 131 41.22 -14.01 -40.14
N HIS A 132 41.84 -12.84 -39.99
CA HIS A 132 43.03 -12.65 -39.16
C HIS A 132 42.66 -12.46 -37.69
N THR A 133 41.62 -11.65 -37.42
CA THR A 133 41.16 -11.34 -36.07
C THR A 133 39.64 -11.18 -36.08
N LEU A 134 38.96 -11.84 -35.16
CA LEU A 134 37.55 -11.65 -34.85
C LEU A 134 37.44 -11.09 -33.44
N LEU A 135 36.83 -9.92 -33.28
CA LEU A 135 36.50 -9.36 -31.98
C LEU A 135 34.98 -9.11 -31.91
N ILE A 136 34.35 -9.66 -30.88
CA ILE A 136 32.91 -9.50 -30.62
C ILE A 136 32.74 -8.83 -29.26
N THR A 137 32.00 -7.72 -29.22
CA THR A 137 31.71 -6.95 -28.00
C THR A 137 30.21 -6.86 -27.76
N GLY A 138 29.81 -6.87 -26.49
CA GLY A 138 28.43 -6.80 -26.03
C GLY A 138 28.38 -6.80 -24.51
N ILE A 139 27.21 -6.51 -23.94
CA ILE A 139 27.05 -6.36 -22.48
C ILE A 139 26.66 -7.66 -21.79
N SER A 140 25.97 -8.58 -22.47
CA SER A 140 25.38 -9.77 -21.88
C SER A 140 25.87 -11.07 -22.49
N LYS A 141 25.70 -12.16 -21.72
CA LYS A 141 26.10 -13.52 -22.11
C LYS A 141 24.91 -14.44 -22.44
N PHE A 142 23.66 -14.04 -22.19
CA PHE A 142 22.45 -14.85 -22.45
C PHE A 142 22.36 -15.40 -23.90
N PRO A 143 22.74 -14.64 -24.93
CA PRO A 143 22.68 -15.14 -26.31
C PRO A 143 23.79 -16.13 -26.65
N ARG A 144 24.84 -16.24 -25.82
CA ARG A 144 26.09 -16.89 -26.22
C ARG A 144 25.96 -18.40 -26.43
N VAL A 145 25.29 -19.10 -25.51
CA VAL A 145 25.17 -20.57 -25.54
C VAL A 145 24.24 -21.06 -26.66
N SER A 146 23.28 -20.23 -27.06
CA SER A 146 22.28 -20.54 -28.10
C SER A 146 22.76 -20.14 -29.51
N ILE A 147 23.34 -18.95 -29.67
CA ILE A 147 23.77 -18.39 -30.96
C ILE A 147 25.11 -18.94 -31.41
N PHE A 148 26.08 -19.08 -30.50
CA PHE A 148 27.42 -19.55 -30.82
C PHE A 148 27.62 -21.05 -30.58
N SER A 149 26.53 -21.82 -30.45
CA SER A 149 26.59 -23.29 -30.50
C SER A 149 27.30 -23.79 -31.77
N GLU A 150 27.21 -23.04 -32.87
CA GLU A 150 27.92 -23.31 -34.13
C GLU A 150 29.35 -22.70 -34.19
N LEU A 151 29.74 -21.86 -33.22
CA LEU A 151 31.00 -21.12 -33.12
C LEU A 151 31.69 -21.36 -31.76
N ASN A 152 32.06 -22.62 -31.52
CA ASN A 152 32.60 -23.09 -30.25
C ASN A 152 34.10 -22.79 -30.04
N HIS A 153 34.73 -21.96 -30.87
CA HIS A 153 36.17 -21.63 -30.80
C HIS A 153 36.45 -20.19 -30.31
N LEU A 154 35.49 -19.56 -29.63
CA LEU A 154 35.63 -18.18 -29.12
C LEU A 154 36.16 -18.15 -27.68
N ASP A 155 37.29 -17.46 -27.48
CA ASP A 155 37.86 -17.21 -26.15
C ASP A 155 37.05 -16.15 -25.38
N ASP A 156 36.65 -16.45 -24.14
CA ASP A 156 35.99 -15.49 -23.24
C ASP A 156 37.03 -14.70 -22.45
N LEU A 157 37.14 -13.40 -22.72
CA LEU A 157 38.09 -12.53 -22.02
C LEU A 157 37.57 -12.00 -20.68
N THR A 158 36.28 -12.19 -20.34
CA THR A 158 35.62 -11.49 -19.22
C THR A 158 36.29 -11.76 -17.88
N LEU A 159 36.67 -13.01 -17.58
CA LEU A 159 37.29 -13.40 -16.32
C LEU A 159 38.72 -13.95 -16.54
N ASP A 160 39.30 -13.68 -17.71
CA ASP A 160 40.66 -14.10 -18.02
C ASP A 160 41.65 -13.17 -17.30
N PRO A 161 42.54 -13.72 -16.44
CA PRO A 161 43.46 -12.93 -15.63
C PRO A 161 44.42 -12.06 -16.46
N ASN A 162 44.65 -12.39 -17.73
CA ASN A 162 45.55 -11.63 -18.60
C ASN A 162 44.91 -10.32 -19.12
N TYR A 163 43.60 -10.13 -18.95
CA TYR A 163 42.85 -9.02 -19.55
C TYR A 163 42.09 -8.16 -18.53
N VAL A 164 42.31 -8.36 -17.22
CA VAL A 164 41.57 -7.69 -16.14
C VAL A 164 41.67 -6.15 -16.16
N ASN A 165 42.73 -5.59 -16.73
CA ASN A 165 42.93 -4.14 -16.86
C ASN A 165 42.60 -3.60 -18.25
N LEU A 166 42.03 -4.41 -19.15
CA LEU A 166 41.84 -4.04 -20.55
C LEU A 166 40.85 -2.88 -20.77
N LEU A 167 39.81 -2.77 -19.92
CA LEU A 167 38.64 -1.91 -20.15
C LEU A 167 38.53 -0.78 -19.10
N GLY A 168 39.59 -0.01 -18.91
CA GLY A 168 39.56 1.18 -18.07
C GLY A 168 40.94 1.84 -17.94
N TYR A 169 41.05 2.84 -17.07
CA TYR A 169 42.34 3.39 -16.66
C TYR A 169 42.76 2.79 -15.32
N THR A 170 44.03 2.43 -15.14
CA THR A 170 44.55 2.12 -13.80
C THR A 170 44.80 3.41 -13.00
N GLN A 171 45.08 3.27 -11.70
CA GLN A 171 45.48 4.40 -10.87
C GLN A 171 46.75 5.09 -11.40
N GLU A 172 47.74 4.29 -11.78
CA GLU A 172 49.02 4.75 -12.30
C GLU A 172 48.85 5.48 -13.64
N GLU A 173 47.98 4.97 -14.51
CA GLU A 173 47.67 5.61 -15.79
C GLU A 173 46.94 6.94 -15.61
N LEU A 174 45.98 7.00 -14.67
CA LEU A 174 45.28 8.24 -14.33
C LEU A 174 46.30 9.31 -13.86
N GLU A 175 47.16 8.97 -12.91
CA GLU A 175 48.14 9.91 -12.36
C GLU A 175 49.19 10.33 -13.38
N LYS A 176 49.60 9.42 -14.28
CA LYS A 176 50.65 9.69 -15.26
C LYS A 176 50.16 10.48 -16.46
N TYR A 177 49.01 10.12 -17.03
CA TYR A 177 48.55 10.66 -18.32
C TYR A 177 47.57 11.82 -18.16
N PHE A 178 46.96 12.01 -16.98
CA PHE A 178 46.02 13.11 -16.71
C PHE A 178 46.58 14.15 -15.74
N ASP A 179 47.90 14.17 -15.52
CA ASP A 179 48.57 15.06 -14.56
C ASP A 179 48.22 16.55 -14.77
N GLU A 180 48.30 17.02 -16.02
CA GLU A 180 47.96 18.40 -16.39
C GLU A 180 46.48 18.72 -16.10
N HIS A 181 45.58 17.75 -16.25
CA HIS A 181 44.16 17.93 -15.96
C HIS A 181 43.87 17.96 -14.45
N LEU A 182 44.62 17.18 -13.67
CA LEU A 182 44.58 17.23 -12.21
C LEU A 182 45.05 18.61 -11.71
N ASP A 183 46.16 19.12 -12.24
CA ASP A 183 46.69 20.44 -11.90
C ASP A 183 45.74 21.59 -12.30
N PHE A 184 45.09 21.46 -13.47
CA PHE A 184 44.07 22.42 -13.91
C PHE A 184 42.89 22.48 -12.94
N TYR A 185 42.39 21.32 -12.48
CA TYR A 185 41.32 21.27 -11.48
C TYR A 185 41.76 21.94 -10.17
N LEU A 186 42.95 21.63 -9.66
CA LEU A 186 43.46 22.20 -8.41
C LEU A 186 43.62 23.73 -8.48
N THR A 187 44.05 24.26 -9.62
CA THR A 187 44.16 25.71 -9.87
C THR A 187 42.79 26.40 -9.87
N LYS A 188 41.74 25.71 -10.30
CA LYS A 188 40.36 26.24 -10.25
C LYS A 188 39.74 26.12 -8.85
N HIS A 189 40.20 25.17 -8.05
CA HIS A 189 39.66 24.81 -6.74
C HIS A 189 40.72 24.93 -5.64
N ASN A 190 41.13 26.17 -5.32
CA ASN A 190 42.23 26.58 -4.42
C ASN A 190 42.22 26.11 -2.94
N LYS A 191 41.40 25.10 -2.57
CA LYS A 191 41.28 24.58 -1.20
C LYS A 191 41.54 23.08 -1.08
N GLU A 192 41.99 22.42 -2.14
CA GLU A 192 42.13 20.95 -2.20
C GLU A 192 43.58 20.53 -2.48
N THR A 193 44.03 19.45 -1.85
CA THR A 193 45.33 18.84 -2.16
C THR A 193 45.18 17.80 -3.26
N LYS A 194 46.26 17.52 -4.01
CA LYS A 194 46.27 16.47 -5.05
C LYS A 194 45.84 15.11 -4.49
N GLN A 195 46.29 14.74 -3.30
CA GLN A 195 45.89 13.48 -2.66
C GLN A 195 44.38 13.45 -2.34
N SER A 196 43.83 14.53 -1.78
CA SER A 196 42.38 14.63 -1.51
C SER A 196 41.57 14.50 -2.82
N LEU A 197 42.04 15.14 -3.89
CA LEU A 197 41.40 15.03 -5.20
C LEU A 197 41.43 13.58 -5.73
N LEU A 198 42.59 12.92 -5.67
CA LEU A 198 42.74 11.52 -6.10
C LEU A 198 41.86 10.58 -5.28
N ASP A 199 41.75 10.78 -3.97
CA ASP A 199 40.88 9.96 -3.11
C ASP A 199 39.40 10.17 -3.44
N LYS A 200 38.99 11.41 -3.78
CA LYS A 200 37.63 11.68 -4.29
C LYS A 200 37.39 11.06 -5.66
N ILE A 201 38.32 11.20 -6.60
CA ILE A 201 38.22 10.59 -7.94
C ILE A 201 38.12 9.07 -7.80
N ARG A 202 38.91 8.47 -6.91
CA ARG A 202 38.85 7.04 -6.60
C ARG A 202 37.48 6.63 -6.07
N LEU A 203 36.95 7.34 -5.07
CA LEU A 203 35.63 7.07 -4.49
C LEU A 203 34.50 7.18 -5.53
N TRP A 204 34.56 8.19 -6.39
CA TRP A 204 33.52 8.46 -7.37
C TRP A 204 33.55 7.52 -8.57
N TYR A 205 34.74 7.23 -9.12
CA TYR A 205 34.86 6.67 -10.46
C TYR A 205 35.70 5.39 -10.57
N ASN A 206 36.42 4.97 -9.52
CA ASN A 206 37.20 3.72 -9.52
C ASN A 206 36.43 2.56 -8.88
N GLY A 207 36.57 1.37 -9.45
CA GLY A 207 36.25 0.15 -8.73
C GLY A 207 35.74 -1.01 -9.58
N PHE A 208 35.62 -0.85 -10.90
CA PHE A 208 35.33 -1.96 -11.80
C PHE A 208 36.45 -3.00 -11.77
N SER A 209 36.08 -4.28 -11.78
CA SER A 209 37.00 -5.40 -11.62
C SER A 209 36.40 -6.75 -11.98
N TRP A 210 37.26 -7.62 -12.45
CA TRP A 210 36.93 -8.97 -12.89
C TRP A 210 37.60 -10.07 -12.05
N ASP A 211 38.46 -9.70 -11.10
CA ASP A 211 39.21 -10.64 -10.25
C ASP A 211 39.10 -10.33 -8.75
N GLY A 212 38.57 -9.17 -8.36
CA GLY A 212 38.49 -8.76 -6.96
C GLY A 212 39.73 -8.01 -6.46
N GLU A 213 40.80 -7.95 -7.25
CA GLU A 213 42.11 -7.40 -6.86
C GLU A 213 42.43 -6.15 -7.67
N ASN A 214 42.38 -6.26 -8.99
CA ASN A 214 42.69 -5.18 -9.92
C ASN A 214 41.45 -4.31 -10.16
N ARG A 215 41.61 -2.99 -10.04
CA ARG A 215 40.53 -2.00 -10.16
C ARG A 215 40.85 -0.99 -11.25
N VAL A 216 39.87 -0.73 -12.09
CA VAL A 216 39.98 0.30 -13.13
C VAL A 216 38.89 1.36 -13.02
N TYR A 217 39.26 2.56 -13.46
CA TYR A 217 38.37 3.70 -13.64
C TYR A 217 37.56 3.55 -14.93
N ASN A 218 36.29 3.94 -14.88
CA ASN A 218 35.48 4.05 -16.10
C ASN A 218 35.98 5.23 -16.97
N PRO A 219 36.41 4.99 -18.23
CA PRO A 219 36.98 6.05 -19.07
C PRO A 219 36.02 7.20 -19.35
N PHE A 220 34.74 6.90 -19.62
CA PHE A 220 33.73 7.91 -19.94
C PHE A 220 33.52 8.88 -18.77
N SER A 221 33.49 8.37 -17.54
CA SER A 221 33.24 9.16 -16.34
C SER A 221 34.43 10.04 -15.99
N ILE A 222 35.66 9.52 -16.13
CA ILE A 222 36.89 10.31 -15.99
C ILE A 222 36.98 11.43 -17.02
N LEU A 223 36.71 11.14 -18.30
CA LEU A 223 36.76 12.15 -19.36
C LEU A 223 35.72 13.26 -19.13
N ASN A 224 34.49 12.90 -18.75
CA ASN A 224 33.46 13.88 -18.42
C ASN A 224 33.81 14.71 -17.18
N PHE A 225 34.38 14.07 -16.15
CA PHE A 225 34.85 14.76 -14.96
C PHE A 225 35.87 15.84 -15.31
N PHE A 226 36.91 15.52 -16.08
CA PHE A 226 37.93 16.50 -16.46
C PHE A 226 37.40 17.56 -17.44
N GLN A 227 36.49 17.18 -18.35
CA GLN A 227 35.86 18.14 -19.24
C GLN A 227 35.01 19.17 -18.50
N LYS A 228 34.21 18.73 -17.51
CA LYS A 228 33.27 19.59 -16.77
C LYS A 228 33.87 20.18 -15.50
N ASN A 229 34.97 19.63 -15.00
CA ASN A 229 35.59 19.95 -13.71
C ASN A 229 34.58 19.92 -12.56
N THR A 230 33.75 18.86 -12.49
CA THR A 230 32.71 18.71 -11.46
C THR A 230 32.45 17.23 -11.21
N PHE A 231 32.28 16.85 -9.94
CA PHE A 231 31.84 15.50 -9.58
C PHE A 231 30.33 15.35 -9.85
N ALA A 232 29.96 14.36 -10.67
CA ALA A 232 28.57 14.07 -10.99
C ALA A 232 28.42 12.64 -11.50
N ASN A 233 27.17 12.20 -11.67
CA ASN A 233 26.86 10.92 -12.26
C ASN A 233 26.89 11.04 -13.79
N TYR A 234 27.97 10.56 -14.41
CA TYR A 234 28.21 10.54 -15.85
C TYR A 234 27.93 9.19 -16.49
N TRP A 235 28.22 8.10 -15.78
CA TRP A 235 28.01 6.73 -16.25
C TRP A 235 26.54 6.43 -16.56
N PHE A 236 25.62 7.01 -15.80
CA PHE A 236 24.20 6.74 -15.90
C PHE A 236 23.51 7.65 -16.94
N VAL A 237 23.43 7.17 -18.18
CA VAL A 237 22.63 7.80 -19.24
C VAL A 237 21.20 7.24 -19.19
N SER A 238 20.19 8.01 -19.59
CA SER A 238 18.77 7.65 -19.64
C SER A 238 18.48 6.49 -20.62
N GLY A 239 18.93 5.28 -20.29
CA GLY A 239 18.87 4.08 -21.11
C GLY A 239 18.90 2.79 -20.29
N THR A 240 18.68 2.85 -18.97
CA THR A 240 18.54 1.62 -18.18
C THR A 240 17.29 0.88 -18.64
N PRO A 241 17.38 -0.42 -19.00
CA PRO A 241 16.25 -1.12 -19.54
C PRO A 241 15.12 -1.26 -18.51
N THR A 242 13.90 -0.92 -18.92
CA THR A 242 12.65 -1.14 -18.17
C THR A 242 12.48 -2.59 -17.72
N PHE A 243 13.03 -3.56 -18.46
CA PHE A 243 12.99 -4.97 -18.08
C PHE A 243 13.77 -5.25 -16.78
N LEU A 244 14.84 -4.50 -16.48
CA LEU A 244 15.64 -4.70 -15.26
C LEU A 244 14.80 -4.35 -14.02
N LEU A 245 14.06 -3.24 -14.08
CA LEU A 245 13.10 -2.86 -13.05
C LEU A 245 12.03 -3.93 -12.86
N ARG A 246 11.41 -4.39 -13.95
CA ARG A 246 10.41 -5.46 -13.89
C ARG A 246 10.97 -6.69 -13.18
N LEU A 247 12.18 -7.13 -13.55
CA LEU A 247 12.80 -8.31 -12.95
C LEU A 247 13.06 -8.11 -11.45
N MET A 248 13.47 -6.91 -11.03
CA MET A 248 13.63 -6.57 -9.61
C MET A 248 12.29 -6.62 -8.86
N PHE A 249 11.23 -6.06 -9.45
CA PHE A 249 9.87 -6.10 -8.90
C PHE A 249 9.32 -7.52 -8.74
N GLU A 250 9.48 -8.35 -9.78
CA GLU A 250 9.05 -9.75 -9.77
C GLU A 250 9.80 -10.58 -8.72
N LYS A 251 11.12 -10.38 -8.61
CA LYS A 251 11.97 -11.15 -7.68
C LYS A 251 11.94 -10.59 -6.25
N LYS A 252 11.40 -9.39 -6.03
CA LYS A 252 11.36 -8.68 -4.74
C LYS A 252 12.75 -8.48 -4.12
N ASN A 253 13.77 -8.27 -4.96
CA ASN A 253 15.15 -8.05 -4.54
C ASN A 253 15.57 -6.62 -4.86
N TYR A 254 15.97 -5.85 -3.84
CA TYR A 254 16.36 -4.44 -3.97
C TYR A 254 17.68 -4.10 -3.27
N GLU A 255 18.35 -5.09 -2.67
CA GLU A 255 19.58 -4.92 -1.92
C GLU A 255 20.71 -5.71 -2.59
N PHE A 256 21.75 -5.00 -3.06
CA PHE A 256 22.76 -5.58 -3.95
C PHE A 256 24.20 -5.43 -3.51
N GLU A 257 24.46 -4.90 -2.31
CA GLU A 257 25.84 -4.81 -1.83
C GLU A 257 26.29 -6.11 -1.14
N ASN A 258 27.48 -6.59 -1.50
CA ASN A 258 28.11 -7.82 -1.00
C ASN A 258 27.31 -9.10 -1.28
N VAL A 259 26.75 -9.22 -2.49
CA VAL A 259 25.98 -10.39 -2.90
C VAL A 259 26.92 -11.51 -3.33
N SER A 260 26.68 -12.73 -2.86
CA SER A 260 27.41 -13.91 -3.32
C SER A 260 27.01 -14.28 -4.75
N PHE A 261 27.99 -14.55 -5.59
CA PHE A 261 27.81 -14.90 -6.99
C PHE A 261 28.64 -16.15 -7.32
N ASN A 262 27.96 -17.17 -7.83
CA ASN A 262 28.58 -18.38 -8.35
C ASN A 262 28.47 -18.35 -9.88
N VAL A 263 29.61 -18.50 -10.56
CA VAL A 263 29.71 -18.38 -12.03
C VAL A 263 29.03 -19.55 -12.76
N ASN A 264 28.64 -20.61 -12.05
CA ASN A 264 28.26 -21.91 -12.60
C ASN A 264 26.74 -22.15 -12.72
N SER A 265 25.86 -21.14 -12.58
CA SER A 265 24.43 -21.40 -12.78
C SER A 265 24.13 -21.67 -14.26
N ASN A 266 23.92 -22.95 -14.59
CA ASN A 266 23.42 -23.45 -15.88
C ASN A 266 22.13 -22.74 -16.38
N ASN A 267 21.49 -21.91 -15.54
CA ASN A 267 20.31 -21.11 -15.84
C ASN A 267 20.61 -19.70 -16.40
N ILE A 268 21.87 -19.22 -16.42
CA ILE A 268 22.22 -17.84 -16.82
C ILE A 268 21.97 -17.57 -18.31
N TYR A 269 21.46 -18.51 -19.11
CA TYR A 269 21.46 -18.39 -20.57
C TYR A 269 20.10 -18.61 -21.24
N ASP A 270 19.03 -18.77 -20.45
CA ASP A 270 17.68 -18.89 -20.96
C ASP A 270 16.98 -17.52 -20.94
N ILE A 271 16.62 -17.02 -22.13
CA ILE A 271 15.88 -15.75 -22.29
C ILE A 271 14.50 -15.81 -21.62
N HIS A 272 13.96 -17.00 -21.38
CA HIS A 272 12.69 -17.21 -20.65
C HIS A 272 12.87 -17.34 -19.13
N LYS A 273 14.11 -17.43 -18.63
CA LYS A 273 14.42 -17.60 -17.20
C LYS A 273 15.57 -16.71 -16.77
N LEU A 274 15.34 -15.41 -16.79
CA LEU A 274 16.32 -14.39 -16.40
C LEU A 274 16.63 -14.42 -14.89
N GLU A 275 17.92 -14.44 -14.55
CA GLU A 275 18.44 -14.29 -13.19
C GLU A 275 19.00 -12.88 -12.97
N LEU A 276 18.60 -12.22 -11.88
CA LEU A 276 18.86 -10.79 -11.66
C LEU A 276 20.34 -10.47 -11.39
N ILE A 277 21.00 -11.20 -10.49
CA ILE A 277 22.38 -10.92 -10.08
C ILE A 277 23.38 -11.05 -11.25
N PRO A 278 23.33 -12.10 -12.10
CA PRO A 278 24.18 -12.17 -13.29
C PRO A 278 23.97 -11.00 -14.25
N ILE A 279 22.73 -10.53 -14.44
CA ILE A 279 22.41 -9.39 -15.30
C ILE A 279 23.06 -8.11 -14.76
N LEU A 280 22.90 -7.85 -13.45
CA LEU A 280 23.48 -6.67 -12.81
C LEU A 280 25.01 -6.63 -12.90
N PHE A 281 25.66 -7.79 -12.82
CA PHE A 281 27.11 -7.90 -13.07
C PHE A 281 27.47 -7.59 -14.53
N GLN A 282 26.79 -8.25 -15.48
CA GLN A 282 27.05 -8.10 -16.92
C GLN A 282 26.81 -6.68 -17.43
N THR A 283 25.81 -6.00 -16.89
CA THR A 283 25.46 -4.62 -17.24
C THR A 283 26.31 -3.57 -16.49
N GLY A 284 27.20 -4.00 -15.60
CA GLY A 284 28.14 -3.12 -14.88
C GLY A 284 27.57 -2.40 -13.66
N TYR A 285 26.33 -2.71 -13.23
CA TYR A 285 25.81 -2.20 -11.94
C TYR A 285 26.53 -2.83 -10.76
N LEU A 286 26.95 -4.09 -10.89
CA LEU A 286 27.76 -4.79 -9.89
C LEU A 286 29.08 -5.25 -10.49
N THR A 287 30.09 -5.37 -9.65
CA THR A 287 31.44 -5.79 -10.00
C THR A 287 31.99 -6.75 -8.94
N ILE A 288 32.99 -7.54 -9.29
CA ILE A 288 33.64 -8.44 -8.33
C ILE A 288 34.47 -7.62 -7.35
N VAL A 289 34.15 -7.72 -6.06
CA VAL A 289 34.94 -7.10 -4.99
C VAL A 289 35.82 -8.07 -4.24
N GLU A 290 35.49 -9.35 -4.24
CA GLU A 290 36.26 -10.41 -3.58
C GLU A 290 36.11 -11.72 -4.36
N ALA A 291 37.20 -12.47 -4.51
CA ALA A 291 37.19 -13.81 -5.08
C ALA A 291 37.80 -14.78 -4.06
N LYS A 292 37.00 -15.73 -3.58
CA LYS A 292 37.37 -16.71 -2.55
C LYS A 292 37.59 -18.07 -3.17
N ASP A 293 38.65 -18.77 -2.76
CA ASP A 293 38.80 -20.16 -3.13
C ASP A 293 37.69 -20.99 -2.48
N ASN A 294 36.99 -21.80 -3.28
CA ASN A 294 35.96 -22.69 -2.77
C ASN A 294 36.64 -23.97 -2.25
N PRO A 295 36.51 -24.34 -0.97
CA PRO A 295 37.16 -25.52 -0.43
C PRO A 295 36.58 -26.85 -0.96
N PHE A 296 35.46 -26.81 -1.68
CA PHE A 296 34.75 -27.96 -2.24
C PHE A 296 34.79 -28.03 -3.77
N SER A 297 35.47 -27.09 -4.46
CA SER A 297 35.62 -27.12 -5.92
C SER A 297 36.88 -26.37 -6.35
N GLU A 298 37.42 -26.68 -7.53
CA GLU A 298 38.53 -25.90 -8.13
C GLU A 298 38.10 -24.48 -8.58
N MET A 299 36.86 -24.06 -8.31
CA MET A 299 36.31 -22.77 -8.70
C MET A 299 36.38 -21.75 -7.55
N LYS A 300 36.30 -20.46 -7.90
CA LYS A 300 36.19 -19.37 -6.93
C LYS A 300 34.73 -18.99 -6.68
N ASP A 301 34.41 -18.67 -5.43
CA ASP A 301 33.18 -17.98 -5.06
C ASP A 301 33.42 -16.47 -5.08
N TYR A 302 32.56 -15.74 -5.78
CA TYR A 302 32.72 -14.29 -5.93
C TYR A 302 31.76 -13.54 -5.02
N VAL A 303 32.19 -12.37 -4.55
CA VAL A 303 31.35 -11.38 -3.89
C VAL A 303 31.23 -10.18 -4.80
N LEU A 304 30.00 -9.77 -5.08
CA LEU A 304 29.68 -8.63 -5.92
C LEU A 304 29.25 -7.42 -5.09
N ASN A 305 29.62 -6.22 -5.52
CA ASN A 305 29.16 -4.96 -4.96
C ASN A 305 29.11 -3.89 -6.06
N TYR A 306 28.54 -2.72 -5.79
CA TYR A 306 28.67 -1.56 -6.66
C TYR A 306 30.14 -1.21 -6.85
N PRO A 307 30.57 -0.86 -8.07
CA PRO A 307 31.97 -0.52 -8.34
C PRO A 307 32.39 0.74 -7.60
N ASN A 308 31.55 1.76 -7.59
CA ASN A 308 31.89 3.07 -7.06
C ASN A 308 30.64 3.84 -6.61
N LYS A 309 30.84 5.04 -6.05
CA LYS A 309 29.76 5.91 -5.58
C LYS A 309 28.81 6.31 -6.73
N GLU A 310 29.34 6.64 -7.91
CA GLU A 310 28.54 7.08 -9.05
C GLU A 310 27.50 6.03 -9.47
N VAL A 311 27.93 4.78 -9.68
CA VAL A 311 27.04 3.70 -10.13
C VAL A 311 26.02 3.37 -9.05
N ARG A 312 26.46 3.29 -7.78
CA ARG A 312 25.58 3.04 -6.64
C ARG A 312 24.48 4.09 -6.54
N ASP A 313 24.85 5.37 -6.48
CA ASP A 313 23.90 6.45 -6.25
C ASP A 313 22.95 6.59 -7.46
N SER A 314 23.46 6.43 -8.68
CA SER A 314 22.62 6.46 -9.90
C SER A 314 21.61 5.31 -9.95
N PHE A 315 22.02 4.11 -9.52
CA PHE A 315 21.12 2.96 -9.49
C PHE A 315 20.06 3.09 -8.41
N TYR A 316 20.40 3.62 -7.23
CA TYR A 316 19.41 3.95 -6.21
C TYR A 316 18.43 5.02 -6.69
N ASP A 317 18.91 6.10 -7.30
CA ASP A 317 18.06 7.14 -7.89
C ASP A 317 17.09 6.54 -8.92
N PHE A 318 17.58 5.62 -9.76
CA PHE A 318 16.76 4.95 -10.77
C PHE A 318 15.66 4.09 -10.15
N ILE A 319 15.97 3.28 -9.15
CA ILE A 319 14.99 2.46 -8.43
C ILE A 319 13.94 3.35 -7.77
N ILE A 320 14.37 4.38 -7.05
CA ILE A 320 13.47 5.31 -6.36
C ILE A 320 12.54 5.98 -7.37
N ASN A 321 13.07 6.55 -8.46
CA ASN A 321 12.26 7.17 -9.52
C ASN A 321 11.25 6.20 -10.15
N SER A 322 11.55 4.91 -10.17
CA SER A 322 10.72 3.90 -10.83
C SER A 322 9.63 3.32 -9.93
N ILE A 323 9.80 3.41 -8.61
CA ILE A 323 8.81 2.99 -7.61
C ILE A 323 7.85 4.14 -7.28
N CYS A 324 8.32 5.39 -7.39
CA CYS A 324 7.55 6.58 -7.05
C CYS A 324 6.74 7.07 -8.26
N PHE A 325 5.42 6.84 -8.26
CA PHE A 325 4.51 7.28 -9.33
C PHE A 325 4.08 8.76 -9.26
N THR A 326 4.81 9.62 -8.54
CA THR A 326 4.38 11.00 -8.26
C THR A 326 5.52 12.03 -8.39
N ASP A 327 5.17 13.24 -8.85
CA ASP A 327 6.11 14.34 -9.09
C ASP A 327 6.60 15.00 -7.78
N GLY A 328 7.92 15.25 -7.71
CA GLY A 328 8.56 16.29 -6.92
C GLY A 328 8.63 16.10 -5.39
N ALA A 329 7.49 16.20 -4.69
CA ALA A 329 7.44 16.28 -3.23
C ALA A 329 7.61 14.90 -2.54
N ASP A 330 6.99 13.86 -3.10
CA ASP A 330 7.00 12.50 -2.54
C ASP A 330 8.36 11.79 -2.70
N LYS A 331 9.14 12.18 -3.72
CA LYS A 331 10.49 11.63 -3.94
C LYS A 331 11.47 12.05 -2.83
N LYS A 332 11.39 13.31 -2.38
CA LYS A 332 12.22 13.81 -1.27
C LYS A 332 11.87 13.14 0.04
N PHE A 333 10.58 12.86 0.28
CA PHE A 333 10.12 12.13 1.45
C PHE A 333 10.77 10.73 1.54
N ILE A 334 10.73 9.96 0.44
CA ILE A 334 11.27 8.59 0.38
C ILE A 334 12.81 8.59 0.52
N GLU A 335 13.49 9.55 -0.10
CA GLU A 335 14.94 9.73 0.02
C GLU A 335 15.36 10.05 1.46
N ARG A 336 14.70 11.03 2.10
CA ARG A 336 15.03 11.49 3.46
C ARG A 336 14.84 10.38 4.49
N ILE A 337 13.71 9.66 4.44
CA ILE A 337 13.42 8.60 5.41
C ILE A 337 14.35 7.38 5.22
N SER A 338 14.66 7.00 3.98
CA SER A 338 15.60 5.89 3.70
C SER A 338 17.01 6.22 4.17
N ARG A 339 17.50 7.43 3.84
CA ARG A 339 18.81 7.92 4.28
C ARG A 339 18.90 7.99 5.79
N GLY A 340 17.85 8.49 6.46
CA GLY A 340 17.77 8.58 7.92
C GLY A 340 18.02 7.24 8.62
N PHE A 341 17.39 6.15 8.15
CA PHE A 341 17.63 4.81 8.69
C PHE A 341 18.99 4.21 8.32
N ILE A 342 19.51 4.48 7.12
CA ILE A 342 20.82 3.96 6.67
C ILE A 342 21.97 4.63 7.44
N GLU A 343 21.90 5.95 7.62
CA GLU A 343 22.92 6.78 8.26
C GLU A 343 22.76 6.91 9.77
N ASN A 344 21.69 6.32 10.34
CA ASN A 344 21.31 6.47 11.74
C ASN A 344 21.03 7.92 12.16
N ASN A 345 20.45 8.72 11.26
CA ASN A 345 19.97 10.06 11.55
C ASN A 345 18.48 10.01 11.94
N LEU A 346 18.22 9.76 13.22
CA LEU A 346 16.86 9.57 13.74
C LEU A 346 16.02 10.86 13.77
N ASP A 347 16.66 12.02 13.90
CA ASP A 347 15.98 13.31 13.87
C ASP A 347 15.32 13.55 12.50
N GLU A 348 16.02 13.18 11.42
CA GLU A 348 15.49 13.22 10.06
C GLU A 348 14.32 12.23 9.88
N VAL A 349 14.41 11.03 10.46
CA VAL A 349 13.32 10.04 10.41
C VAL A 349 12.07 10.56 11.14
N GLU A 350 12.24 11.14 12.32
CA GLU A 350 11.14 11.72 13.10
C GLU A 350 10.48 12.89 12.36
N GLU A 351 11.27 13.83 11.84
CA GLU A 351 10.77 14.99 11.11
C GLU A 351 9.95 14.58 9.88
N VAL A 352 10.43 13.59 9.11
CA VAL A 352 9.74 13.10 7.92
C VAL A 352 8.44 12.38 8.28
N ILE A 353 8.41 11.58 9.35
CA ILE A 353 7.18 10.94 9.83
C ILE A 353 6.18 11.99 10.31
N ASP A 354 6.62 13.02 11.02
CA ASP A 354 5.77 14.12 11.50
C ASP A 354 5.18 14.95 10.36
N GLU A 355 5.96 15.23 9.31
CA GLU A 355 5.48 15.87 8.08
C GLU A 355 4.34 15.06 7.45
N MET A 356 4.49 13.74 7.33
CA MET A 356 3.46 12.86 6.77
C MET A 356 2.13 12.91 7.54
N PHE A 357 2.19 12.97 8.87
CA PHE A 357 0.97 13.00 9.69
C PHE A 357 0.27 14.36 9.69
N LYS A 358 0.95 15.47 9.34
CA LYS A 358 0.33 16.81 9.24
C LYS A 358 -0.69 16.91 8.11
N ASP A 359 -0.53 16.11 7.05
CA ASP A 359 -1.44 16.10 5.91
C ASP A 359 -2.67 15.20 6.11
N VAL A 360 -2.75 14.45 7.22
CA VAL A 360 -3.91 13.63 7.58
C VAL A 360 -5.04 14.54 8.09
N PRO A 361 -6.22 14.59 7.42
CA PRO A 361 -7.31 15.44 7.88
C PRO A 361 -7.75 15.08 9.31
N HIS A 362 -8.09 16.09 10.12
CA HIS A 362 -8.43 15.92 11.54
C HIS A 362 -9.55 14.88 11.78
N ASP A 363 -10.46 14.67 10.84
CA ASP A 363 -11.54 13.67 10.96
C ASP A 363 -11.02 12.22 10.90
N PHE A 364 -9.81 12.02 10.37
CA PHE A 364 -9.09 10.74 10.34
C PHE A 364 -8.06 10.60 11.47
N TYR A 365 -8.05 11.52 12.45
CA TYR A 365 -7.11 11.49 13.57
C TYR A 365 -7.11 10.09 14.20
N VAL A 366 -5.94 9.45 14.14
CA VAL A 366 -5.77 8.02 14.37
C VAL A 366 -6.07 7.69 15.83
N LYS A 367 -7.28 7.20 16.13
CA LYS A 367 -7.71 6.81 17.49
C LYS A 367 -7.29 5.40 17.90
N GLN A 368 -6.60 4.66 17.03
CA GLN A 368 -6.23 3.26 17.25
C GLN A 368 -4.79 2.98 16.83
N GLU A 369 -4.02 2.38 17.73
CA GLU A 369 -2.60 2.02 17.56
C GLU A 369 -2.40 1.16 16.30
N VAL A 370 -3.40 0.31 15.99
CA VAL A 370 -3.45 -0.54 14.80
C VAL A 370 -3.38 0.26 13.49
N VAL A 371 -4.03 1.43 13.41
CA VAL A 371 -4.03 2.23 12.18
C VAL A 371 -2.68 2.94 11.99
N LEU A 372 -2.07 3.43 13.07
CA LEU A 372 -0.71 4.00 13.04
C LEU A 372 0.30 2.93 12.60
N HIS A 373 0.17 1.74 13.17
CA HIS A 373 0.96 0.58 12.84
C HIS A 373 0.80 0.16 11.37
N CYS A 374 -0.42 0.11 10.83
CA CYS A 374 -0.66 -0.17 9.41
C CYS A 374 -0.09 0.91 8.49
N LEU A 375 -0.23 2.19 8.84
CA LEU A 375 0.29 3.30 8.04
C LEU A 375 1.82 3.25 7.96
N LEU A 376 2.51 3.13 9.10
CA LEU A 376 3.97 3.04 9.13
C LEU A 376 4.49 1.76 8.47
N HIS A 377 3.76 0.64 8.62
CA HIS A 377 4.10 -0.60 7.93
C HIS A 377 4.03 -0.43 6.40
N ILE A 378 2.96 0.19 5.89
CA ILE A 378 2.82 0.49 4.46
C ILE A 378 3.93 1.43 4.03
N VAL A 379 4.14 2.55 4.73
CA VAL A 379 5.15 3.56 4.36
C VAL A 379 6.55 2.96 4.30
N PHE A 380 7.00 2.27 5.36
CA PHE A 380 8.34 1.67 5.38
C PHE A 380 8.48 0.54 4.35
N THR A 381 7.42 -0.22 4.09
CA THR A 381 7.41 -1.24 3.03
C THR A 381 7.55 -0.60 1.64
N TYR A 382 6.82 0.47 1.36
CA TYR A 382 6.84 1.17 0.06
C TYR A 382 8.15 1.95 -0.18
N VAL A 383 8.80 2.37 0.90
CA VAL A 383 10.15 2.97 0.88
C VAL A 383 11.25 1.91 0.67
N GLY A 384 10.92 0.61 0.79
CA GLY A 384 11.86 -0.49 0.56
C GLY A 384 12.64 -0.93 1.80
N LEU A 385 12.24 -0.49 3.00
CA LEU A 385 12.83 -0.93 4.26
C LEU A 385 12.31 -2.32 4.65
N GLN A 386 13.17 -3.16 5.21
CA GLN A 386 12.79 -4.46 5.77
C GLN A 386 12.07 -4.25 7.11
N ILE A 387 10.77 -3.96 7.06
CA ILE A 387 9.92 -3.86 8.24
C ILE A 387 9.26 -5.21 8.57
N GLN A 388 9.35 -5.61 9.84
CA GLN A 388 8.54 -6.69 10.40
C GLN A 388 7.59 -6.10 11.43
N SER A 389 6.32 -6.41 11.30
CA SER A 389 5.24 -5.90 12.15
C SER A 389 4.68 -6.98 13.05
N GLU A 390 4.24 -6.61 14.24
CA GLU A 390 3.68 -7.52 15.25
C GLU A 390 4.60 -8.73 15.49
N VAL A 391 5.88 -8.47 15.76
CA VAL A 391 6.88 -9.55 15.88
C VAL A 391 6.70 -10.26 17.22
N HIS A 392 6.38 -11.54 17.14
CA HIS A 392 6.13 -12.36 18.32
C HIS A 392 7.47 -12.89 18.87
N THR A 393 7.69 -12.68 20.17
CA THR A 393 8.81 -13.23 20.93
C THR A 393 8.27 -14.07 22.09
N GLN A 394 9.15 -14.86 22.72
CA GLN A 394 8.78 -15.66 23.89
C GLN A 394 8.23 -14.81 25.06
N LYS A 395 8.65 -13.54 25.17
CA LYS A 395 8.30 -12.65 26.28
C LYS A 395 7.16 -11.67 25.96
N GLY A 396 6.74 -11.55 24.70
CA GLY A 396 5.68 -10.65 24.28
C GLY A 396 5.70 -10.35 22.79
N ARG A 397 4.84 -9.42 22.37
CA ARG A 397 4.67 -8.97 21.00
C ARG A 397 5.15 -7.52 20.91
N LEU A 398 6.09 -7.27 20.00
CA LEU A 398 6.58 -5.92 19.69
C LEU A 398 5.87 -5.40 18.45
N ASP A 399 5.72 -4.08 18.34
CA ASP A 399 4.87 -3.50 17.29
C ASP A 399 5.56 -3.47 15.93
N ALA A 400 6.80 -3.00 15.83
CA ALA A 400 7.57 -3.11 14.58
C ALA A 400 9.08 -3.18 14.78
N ILE A 401 9.77 -3.74 13.80
CA ILE A 401 11.23 -3.71 13.64
C ILE A 401 11.55 -3.25 12.24
N VAL A 402 12.52 -2.35 12.12
CA VAL A 402 13.16 -2.01 10.85
C VAL A 402 14.61 -2.47 10.90
N GLU A 403 15.02 -3.31 9.95
CA GLU A 403 16.40 -3.78 9.84
C GLU A 403 17.13 -3.11 8.69
N THR A 404 18.35 -2.64 8.96
CA THR A 404 19.34 -2.27 7.95
C THR A 404 20.54 -3.22 8.03
N LYS A 405 21.56 -3.03 7.19
CA LYS A 405 22.81 -3.82 7.28
C LYS A 405 23.55 -3.62 8.61
N SER A 406 23.51 -2.41 9.14
CA SER A 406 24.29 -2.00 10.31
C SER A 406 23.46 -1.89 11.59
N HIS A 407 22.14 -1.71 11.49
CA HIS A 407 21.28 -1.41 12.63
C HIS A 407 20.01 -2.26 12.65
N VAL A 408 19.49 -2.47 13.86
CA VAL A 408 18.15 -2.98 14.12
C VAL A 408 17.42 -1.93 14.96
N TYR A 409 16.39 -1.33 14.37
CA TYR A 409 15.53 -0.33 15.00
C TYR A 409 14.29 -1.00 15.56
N ILE A 410 14.06 -0.86 16.86
CA ILE A 410 12.91 -1.46 17.55
C ILE A 410 11.87 -0.37 17.82
N PHE A 411 10.67 -0.56 17.28
CA PHE A 411 9.53 0.33 17.45
C PHE A 411 8.48 -0.26 18.39
N GLU A 412 8.02 0.59 19.29
CA GLU A 412 6.90 0.31 20.19
C GLU A 412 5.99 1.54 20.18
N PHE A 413 4.84 1.40 19.54
CA PHE A 413 3.89 2.49 19.30
C PHE A 413 2.95 2.62 20.49
N LYS A 414 2.61 3.84 20.89
CA LYS A 414 1.76 4.06 22.05
C LYS A 414 0.81 5.22 21.79
N ILE A 415 -0.49 4.94 21.78
CA ILE A 415 -1.53 5.99 21.73
C ILE A 415 -2.00 6.31 23.15
N ASN A 416 -2.04 7.62 23.49
CA ASN A 416 -2.42 8.13 24.83
C ASN A 416 -1.62 7.57 26.01
N LYS A 417 -0.41 7.07 25.73
CA LYS A 417 0.55 6.55 26.72
C LYS A 417 1.89 7.23 26.50
N THR A 418 2.74 7.19 27.51
CA THR A 418 4.04 7.88 27.49
C THR A 418 5.10 7.07 26.75
N VAL A 419 6.07 7.75 26.17
CA VAL A 419 7.27 7.15 25.57
C VAL A 419 8.03 6.27 26.58
N ASN A 420 8.04 6.67 27.86
CA ASN A 420 8.64 5.88 28.94
C ASN A 420 7.96 4.52 29.14
N GLU A 421 6.67 4.40 28.88
CA GLU A 421 5.96 3.11 28.93
C GLU A 421 6.36 2.22 27.75
N ALA A 422 6.56 2.79 26.55
CA ALA A 422 7.08 2.08 25.39
C ALA A 422 8.49 1.54 25.65
N ILE A 423 9.41 2.39 26.15
CA ILE A 423 10.79 2.00 26.47
C ILE A 423 10.84 0.96 27.59
N LYS A 424 10.01 1.15 28.63
CA LYS A 424 9.90 0.18 29.73
C LYS A 424 9.46 -1.18 29.20
N GLN A 425 8.51 -1.21 28.26
CA GLN A 425 8.08 -2.45 27.62
C GLN A 425 9.22 -3.08 26.81
N ILE A 426 9.89 -2.34 25.94
CA ILE A 426 11.02 -2.84 25.14
C ILE A 426 12.11 -3.45 26.04
N ARG A 427 12.49 -2.77 27.12
CA ARG A 427 13.53 -3.21 28.05
C ARG A 427 13.09 -4.40 28.91
N GLN A 428 11.88 -4.38 29.48
CA GLN A 428 11.37 -5.47 30.33
C GLN A 428 11.10 -6.76 29.56
N LYS A 429 10.69 -6.63 28.29
CA LYS A 429 10.42 -7.78 27.42
C LYS A 429 11.67 -8.27 26.68
N GLU A 430 12.79 -7.56 26.82
CA GLU A 430 14.10 -7.93 26.28
C GLU A 430 14.08 -8.19 24.76
N TYR A 431 13.29 -7.42 24.01
CA TYR A 431 13.07 -7.66 22.57
C TYR A 431 14.37 -7.65 21.74
N GLY A 432 15.40 -6.92 22.20
CA GLY A 432 16.72 -6.90 21.56
C GLY A 432 17.53 -8.19 21.66
N LEU A 433 17.23 -9.11 22.59
CA LEU A 433 18.04 -10.33 22.77
C LEU A 433 18.02 -11.26 21.56
N LYS A 434 16.93 -11.28 20.80
CA LYS A 434 16.82 -12.05 19.53
C LYS A 434 17.93 -11.65 18.54
N TYR A 435 18.42 -10.42 18.63
CA TYR A 435 19.38 -9.81 17.71
C TYR A 435 20.78 -9.65 18.30
N ALA A 436 21.01 -10.08 19.55
CA ALA A 436 22.29 -9.93 20.25
C ALA A 436 23.48 -10.63 19.58
N LYS A 437 23.23 -11.59 18.67
CA LYS A 437 24.27 -12.28 17.87
C LYS A 437 24.52 -11.63 16.51
N THR A 438 23.67 -10.70 16.09
CA THR A 438 23.90 -9.93 14.86
C THR A 438 24.98 -8.91 15.17
N LYS A 439 26.00 -8.74 14.32
CA LYS A 439 27.03 -7.68 14.50
C LYS A 439 26.46 -6.26 14.32
N LYS A 440 25.13 -6.10 14.35
CA LYS A 440 24.37 -4.87 14.11
C LYS A 440 24.17 -4.12 15.43
N GLN A 441 24.16 -2.80 15.38
CA GLN A 441 23.84 -1.96 16.54
C GLN A 441 22.33 -1.93 16.79
N LEU A 442 21.92 -2.09 18.05
CA LEU A 442 20.53 -2.08 18.49
C LEU A 442 20.16 -0.68 18.97
N ILE A 443 19.19 -0.05 18.34
CA ILE A 443 18.79 1.32 18.65
C ILE A 443 17.28 1.35 18.95
N GLY A 444 16.94 1.80 20.16
CA GLY A 444 15.58 2.21 20.50
C GLY A 444 15.46 3.72 20.27
N ILE A 445 14.40 4.15 19.58
CA ILE A 445 14.21 5.54 19.18
C ILE A 445 13.24 6.23 20.16
N ASP A 446 13.66 7.34 20.79
CA ASP A 446 12.86 8.19 21.69
C ASP A 446 13.25 9.69 21.61
N GLY A 447 12.50 10.51 20.89
CA GLY A 447 12.83 11.93 20.66
C GLY A 447 12.94 12.84 21.90
N GLY A 448 14.15 12.99 22.50
CA GLY A 448 14.45 14.02 23.52
C GLY A 448 15.91 14.07 24.02
N SER A 449 16.39 15.26 24.41
CA SER A 449 17.80 15.56 24.74
C SER A 449 18.27 15.14 26.16
N LEU A 450 19.55 14.74 26.27
CA LEU A 450 20.22 14.21 27.47
C LEU A 450 20.73 15.30 28.45
N ILE A 451 20.68 15.03 29.75
CA ILE A 451 21.42 15.77 30.80
C ILE A 451 22.54 14.88 31.36
N ASP A 452 23.76 15.44 31.43
CA ASP A 452 24.95 14.74 31.92
C ASP A 452 24.90 14.45 33.44
N ASN A 453 25.48 13.31 33.82
CA ASN A 453 25.58 12.88 35.21
C ASN A 453 26.57 13.74 36.02
N GLN A 454 26.27 13.99 37.29
CA GLN A 454 27.20 14.62 38.24
C GLN A 454 27.92 13.59 39.11
N VAL A 455 29.22 13.77 39.32
CA VAL A 455 30.03 12.97 40.27
C VAL A 455 30.32 13.82 41.51
N ILE A 456 29.83 13.39 42.67
CA ILE A 456 29.82 14.17 43.93
C ILE A 456 30.35 13.28 45.07
N ALA A 457 31.15 13.83 45.99
CA ALA A 457 31.70 13.09 47.13
C ALA A 457 30.61 12.76 48.18
N CYS A 458 30.77 11.67 48.92
CA CYS A 458 29.81 11.27 49.95
C CYS A 458 29.67 12.38 51.01
N TRP A 459 28.43 12.72 51.37
CA TRP A 459 28.03 13.83 52.25
C TRP A 459 28.10 15.24 51.67
N GLU A 460 28.52 15.40 50.40
CA GLU A 460 28.40 16.67 49.68
C GLU A 460 27.01 16.81 49.04
N LYS A 461 26.64 18.05 48.71
CA LYS A 461 25.35 18.37 48.08
C LYS A 461 25.47 18.34 46.56
N ALA A 462 24.44 17.85 45.88
CA ALA A 462 24.36 17.93 44.42
C ALA A 462 24.12 19.37 43.96
N THR A 463 24.81 19.80 42.90
CA THR A 463 24.55 21.11 42.30
C THR A 463 23.26 21.01 41.49
N ARG A 464 22.30 21.91 41.72
CA ARG A 464 21.05 21.91 40.95
C ARG A 464 21.36 22.21 39.47
N PRO A 465 21.04 21.31 38.52
CA PRO A 465 21.25 21.59 37.10
C PRO A 465 20.32 22.71 36.63
N SER A 466 20.62 23.31 35.48
CA SER A 466 19.67 24.18 34.77
C SER A 466 18.37 23.42 34.53
N ASN A 467 17.22 24.11 34.63
CA ASN A 467 15.95 23.46 34.39
C ASN A 467 15.96 22.88 32.96
N PRO A 468 15.70 21.57 32.80
CA PRO A 468 15.65 20.98 31.47
C PRO A 468 14.53 21.66 30.68
N THR A 469 14.66 21.71 29.36
CA THR A 469 13.60 22.22 28.47
C THR A 469 12.94 21.07 27.72
N LYS A 470 11.62 21.14 27.57
CA LYS A 470 10.81 20.16 26.85
C LYS A 470 9.70 20.91 26.11
N VAL A 471 9.72 20.89 24.78
CA VAL A 471 8.76 21.64 23.94
C VAL A 471 7.33 21.23 24.29
N GLY A 472 6.45 22.20 24.55
CA GLY A 472 5.05 21.96 24.92
C GLY A 472 4.78 21.64 26.39
N PHE A 473 5.79 21.65 27.27
CA PHE A 473 5.65 21.35 28.70
C PHE A 473 6.40 22.37 29.58
N THR A 474 5.88 22.68 30.77
CA THR A 474 6.60 23.41 31.82
C THR A 474 7.23 22.44 32.81
N PHE A 475 8.51 22.65 33.13
CA PHE A 475 9.23 21.89 34.14
C PHE A 475 8.68 22.19 35.54
N VAL A 476 8.29 21.15 36.29
CA VAL A 476 7.68 21.28 37.62
C VAL A 476 8.75 21.22 38.71
N ASN A 477 9.43 20.07 38.87
CA ASN A 477 10.54 19.91 39.80
C ASN A 477 11.27 18.57 39.58
N TRP A 478 12.35 18.34 40.34
CA TRP A 478 13.05 17.06 40.44
C TRP A 478 12.50 16.22 41.61
N TYR A 479 12.35 14.91 41.41
CA TYR A 479 11.77 13.97 42.37
C TYR A 479 12.69 12.78 42.61
N LYS A 480 12.62 12.16 43.79
CA LYS A 480 13.45 11.01 44.17
C LYS A 480 13.03 9.69 43.49
N GLU A 481 11.82 9.65 42.94
CA GLU A 481 11.27 8.45 42.32
C GLU A 481 10.36 8.79 41.13
N ALA A 482 10.23 7.83 40.21
CA ALA A 482 9.45 7.96 38.97
C ALA A 482 7.94 8.11 39.20
N THR A 483 7.43 7.86 40.41
CA THR A 483 6.02 8.08 40.78
C THR A 483 5.74 9.54 41.14
N PHE A 484 6.77 10.40 41.21
CA PHE A 484 6.66 11.84 41.45
C PHE A 484 5.93 12.23 42.74
N VAL A 485 6.11 11.45 43.80
CA VAL A 485 5.49 11.69 45.11
C VAL A 485 6.36 12.61 45.96
N THR A 486 7.67 12.37 45.98
CA THR A 486 8.64 13.04 46.86
C THR A 486 9.57 13.93 46.06
N VAL A 487 9.44 15.25 46.24
CA VAL A 487 10.34 16.25 45.63
C VAL A 487 11.75 16.09 46.22
N PHE A 488 12.77 16.15 45.37
CA PHE A 488 14.16 16.18 45.81
C PHE A 488 14.59 17.59 46.19
N ASP A 489 15.08 17.76 47.43
CA ASP A 489 15.68 19.00 47.90
C ASP A 489 17.20 18.94 47.72
N PHE A 490 17.73 19.79 46.84
CA PHE A 490 19.17 19.89 46.55
C PHE A 490 20.00 20.40 47.74
N ASN A 491 19.37 20.81 48.84
CA ASN A 491 20.08 21.08 50.09
C ASN A 491 20.38 19.82 50.91
N THR A 492 19.89 18.65 50.49
CA THR A 492 20.12 17.36 51.17
C THR A 492 21.45 16.74 50.73
N PRO A 493 22.35 16.36 51.66
CA PRO A 493 23.58 15.64 51.34
C PRO A 493 23.33 14.29 50.66
N ILE A 494 24.15 13.94 49.65
CA ILE A 494 24.08 12.66 48.95
C ILE A 494 24.89 11.63 49.71
N THR A 495 24.26 10.54 50.13
CA THR A 495 24.90 9.48 50.94
C THR A 495 25.07 8.15 50.20
N ALA A 496 24.46 8.03 49.01
CA ALA A 496 24.58 6.89 48.12
C ALA A 496 24.22 7.31 46.69
N ASN A 497 24.61 6.50 45.69
CA ASN A 497 24.24 6.73 44.30
C ASN A 497 22.71 6.80 44.17
N MET A 498 22.20 7.86 43.54
CA MET A 498 20.76 8.06 43.38
C MET A 498 20.40 8.64 42.02
N THR A 499 19.20 8.35 41.56
CA THR A 499 18.63 8.84 40.29
C THR A 499 17.50 9.81 40.59
N LEU A 500 17.51 10.99 39.98
CA LEU A 500 16.48 12.01 40.12
C LEU A 500 15.60 12.06 38.86
N TYR A 501 14.31 12.31 39.04
CA TYR A 501 13.30 12.26 37.98
C TYR A 501 12.68 13.65 37.78
N ALA A 502 12.79 14.20 36.56
CA ALA A 502 12.17 15.47 36.18
C ALA A 502 10.66 15.29 35.93
N LYS A 503 9.82 16.10 36.60
CA LYS A 503 8.37 16.13 36.37
C LYS A 503 8.00 17.29 35.45
N TRP A 504 7.10 17.01 34.50
CA TRP A 504 6.65 17.95 33.47
C TRP A 504 5.13 18.09 33.51
N THR A 505 4.64 19.29 33.20
CA THR A 505 3.21 19.55 32.99
C THR A 505 3.00 20.13 31.60
N ALA A 506 2.07 19.59 30.81
CA ALA A 506 1.80 20.07 29.45
C ALA A 506 1.23 21.50 29.49
N VAL A 507 1.70 22.36 28.58
CA VAL A 507 1.14 23.70 28.37
C VAL A 507 0.05 23.60 27.31
N VAL A 508 -1.20 23.64 27.73
CA VAL A 508 -2.36 23.75 26.83
C VAL A 508 -2.80 25.21 26.83
N ALA A 509 -2.81 25.84 25.66
CA ALA A 509 -3.09 27.25 25.52
C ALA A 509 -4.46 27.65 26.10
N ASN A 510 -4.47 28.73 26.88
CA ASN A 510 -5.62 29.54 27.34
C ASN A 510 -6.53 28.98 28.45
N GLN A 511 -5.99 28.29 29.47
CA GLN A 511 -6.73 28.01 30.70
C GLN A 511 -6.00 28.51 31.96
N PHE A 512 -6.77 28.94 32.97
CA PHE A 512 -6.32 29.40 34.28
C PHE A 512 -6.77 28.42 35.38
N VAL A 513 -5.95 28.30 36.43
CA VAL A 513 -6.18 27.39 37.55
C VAL A 513 -6.71 28.17 38.76
N VAL A 514 -7.80 27.66 39.35
CA VAL A 514 -8.39 28.14 40.60
C VAL A 514 -8.10 27.13 41.71
N ASN A 515 -7.27 27.53 42.68
CA ASN A 515 -6.90 26.70 43.81
C ASN A 515 -7.82 26.95 45.01
N PHE A 516 -8.13 25.92 45.80
CA PHE A 516 -8.99 26.02 46.99
C PHE A 516 -8.22 25.73 48.26
N ASN A 517 -7.91 26.76 49.05
CA ASN A 517 -7.27 26.63 50.35
C ASN A 517 -8.32 26.49 51.46
N THR A 518 -8.45 25.29 52.03
CA THR A 518 -9.49 24.93 53.01
C THR A 518 -9.13 25.29 54.45
N ASP A 519 -7.94 25.83 54.71
CA ASP A 519 -7.45 26.17 56.05
C ASP A 519 -7.63 25.02 57.06
N GLY A 520 -7.12 23.83 56.74
CA GLY A 520 -7.18 22.65 57.61
C GLY A 520 -8.53 21.91 57.65
N GLY A 521 -9.47 22.25 56.77
CA GLY A 521 -10.67 21.44 56.48
C GLY A 521 -10.42 20.35 55.42
N SER A 522 -11.44 19.53 55.13
CA SER A 522 -11.39 18.47 54.11
C SER A 522 -10.92 18.99 52.74
N ALA A 523 -10.04 18.25 52.06
CA ALA A 523 -9.42 18.65 50.79
C ALA A 523 -10.44 18.88 49.66
N ILE A 524 -10.22 19.94 48.87
CA ILE A 524 -11.02 20.29 47.68
C ILE A 524 -10.10 20.30 46.46
N ALA A 525 -10.51 19.63 45.38
CA ALA A 525 -9.74 19.58 44.15
C ALA A 525 -9.72 20.95 43.45
N ASN A 526 -8.55 21.35 42.94
CA ASN A 526 -8.40 22.56 42.14
C ASN A 526 -9.17 22.43 40.82
N GLN A 527 -9.61 23.56 40.28
CA GLN A 527 -10.32 23.61 39.01
C GLN A 527 -9.50 24.31 37.94
N THR A 528 -9.63 23.83 36.71
CA THR A 528 -9.02 24.45 35.52
C THR A 528 -10.14 25.01 34.64
N VAL A 529 -10.06 26.29 34.31
CA VAL A 529 -11.12 27.04 33.64
C VAL A 529 -10.51 27.80 32.46
N ALA A 530 -11.12 27.76 31.28
CA ALA A 530 -10.67 28.54 30.12
C ALA A 530 -10.70 30.06 30.39
N ASN A 531 -9.85 30.85 29.72
CA ASN A 531 -9.84 32.32 29.86
C ASN A 531 -11.25 32.90 29.60
N GLY A 532 -11.82 33.62 30.58
CA GLY A 532 -13.17 34.17 30.54
C GLY A 532 -14.29 33.21 30.99
N GLY A 533 -13.96 31.94 31.28
CA GLY A 533 -14.87 30.96 31.87
C GLY A 533 -15.10 31.21 33.38
N LYS A 534 -16.06 30.51 33.97
CA LYS A 534 -16.42 30.64 35.39
C LYS A 534 -16.04 29.38 36.16
N ALA A 535 -15.54 29.53 37.39
CA ALA A 535 -15.28 28.40 38.27
C ALA A 535 -16.61 27.82 38.80
N ALA A 536 -16.71 26.50 38.88
CA ALA A 536 -17.86 25.84 39.51
C ALA A 536 -17.72 25.92 41.04
N ARG A 537 -18.82 26.16 41.76
CA ARG A 537 -18.78 26.16 43.23
C ARG A 537 -18.57 24.73 43.74
N PRO A 538 -17.48 24.44 44.50
CA PRO A 538 -17.25 23.09 45.03
C PRO A 538 -18.20 22.79 46.20
N SER A 539 -18.32 21.52 46.56
CA SER A 539 -19.01 21.11 47.80
C SER A 539 -18.35 21.73 49.02
N ASN A 540 -19.15 22.16 50.01
CA ASN A 540 -18.64 22.80 51.21
C ASN A 540 -17.66 21.88 51.97
N PRO A 541 -16.44 22.34 52.29
CA PRO A 541 -15.51 21.55 53.08
C PRO A 541 -15.99 21.41 54.53
N THR A 542 -15.51 20.39 55.23
CA THR A 542 -15.82 20.15 56.65
C THR A 542 -14.57 20.31 57.53
N LYS A 543 -14.71 20.95 58.70
CA LYS A 543 -13.66 21.10 59.73
C LYS A 543 -14.28 20.84 61.11
N VAL A 544 -13.75 19.87 61.85
CA VAL A 544 -14.31 19.43 63.14
C VAL A 544 -14.38 20.60 64.13
N GLY A 545 -15.55 20.85 64.72
CA GLY A 545 -15.78 21.94 65.69
C GLY A 545 -16.17 23.29 65.08
N PHE A 546 -16.25 23.40 63.73
CA PHE A 546 -16.56 24.64 63.03
C PHE A 546 -17.58 24.41 61.89
N THR A 547 -18.44 25.39 61.63
CA THR A 547 -19.31 25.48 60.45
C THR A 547 -18.60 26.30 59.36
N PHE A 548 -18.58 25.78 58.14
CA PHE A 548 -18.09 26.49 56.96
C PHE A 548 -19.01 27.67 56.60
N VAL A 549 -18.43 28.84 56.37
CA VAL A 549 -19.17 30.08 56.06
C VAL A 549 -19.24 30.29 54.55
N ASP A 550 -18.11 30.63 53.89
CA ASP A 550 -18.01 30.71 52.43
C ASP A 550 -16.54 30.79 51.96
N TRP A 551 -16.33 30.91 50.65
CA TRP A 551 -15.05 31.11 49.97
C TRP A 551 -14.73 32.60 49.76
N TYR A 552 -13.48 32.99 50.01
CA TYR A 552 -13.01 34.37 49.96
C TYR A 552 -11.83 34.53 48.99
N LYS A 553 -11.70 35.71 48.38
CA LYS A 553 -10.68 36.00 47.34
C LYS A 553 -9.25 36.11 47.88
N GLU A 554 -9.11 36.34 49.19
CA GLU A 554 -7.83 36.58 49.84
C GLU A 554 -7.77 35.95 51.23
N ALA A 555 -6.55 35.72 51.72
CA ALA A 555 -6.30 35.05 52.99
C ALA A 555 -6.79 35.83 54.23
N THR A 556 -7.07 37.14 54.09
CA THR A 556 -7.62 37.98 55.17
C THR A 556 -9.13 37.80 55.37
N LEU A 557 -9.79 36.99 54.53
CA LEU A 557 -11.21 36.57 54.65
C LEU A 557 -12.22 37.74 54.74
N THR A 558 -11.95 38.79 53.97
CA THR A 558 -12.71 40.05 53.92
C THR A 558 -13.71 40.12 52.76
N THR A 559 -13.35 39.63 51.58
CA THR A 559 -14.17 39.69 50.35
C THR A 559 -14.63 38.30 49.93
N VAL A 560 -15.95 38.05 49.97
CA VAL A 560 -16.55 36.78 49.50
C VAL A 560 -16.37 36.66 47.98
N TYR A 561 -16.02 35.48 47.50
CA TYR A 561 -15.91 35.18 46.08
C TYR A 561 -17.25 34.78 45.47
N ASP A 562 -17.69 35.50 44.43
CA ASP A 562 -18.86 35.15 43.62
C ASP A 562 -18.44 34.25 42.45
N PHE A 563 -18.93 33.01 42.45
CA PHE A 563 -18.66 32.00 41.41
C PHE A 563 -19.27 32.34 40.04
N ASN A 564 -20.04 33.42 39.91
CA ASN A 564 -20.43 33.97 38.62
C ASN A 564 -19.37 34.88 37.98
N THR A 565 -18.27 35.18 38.68
CA THR A 565 -17.19 36.06 38.20
C THR A 565 -16.29 35.32 37.20
N PRO A 566 -16.04 35.86 36.00
CA PRO A 566 -15.11 35.26 35.03
C PRO A 566 -13.68 35.18 35.57
N ILE A 567 -12.99 34.08 35.25
CA ILE A 567 -11.58 33.85 35.58
C ILE A 567 -10.71 34.37 34.43
N THR A 568 -9.84 35.33 34.74
CA THR A 568 -8.92 35.96 33.77
C THR A 568 -7.44 35.83 34.16
N ALA A 569 -7.14 35.14 35.28
CA ALA A 569 -5.80 34.80 35.74
C ALA A 569 -5.87 33.65 36.77
N ASN A 570 -4.74 32.98 37.04
CA ASN A 570 -4.65 31.99 38.11
C ASN A 570 -4.94 32.65 39.47
N MET A 571 -5.76 32.01 40.31
CA MET A 571 -6.10 32.54 41.64
C MET A 571 -6.32 31.46 42.69
N THR A 572 -6.34 31.85 43.96
CA THR A 572 -6.59 30.96 45.11
C THR A 572 -7.73 31.51 45.96
N LEU A 573 -8.69 30.66 46.32
CA LEU A 573 -9.83 30.98 47.18
C LEU A 573 -9.65 30.35 48.57
N TYR A 574 -10.06 31.06 49.62
CA TYR A 574 -9.81 30.71 51.01
C TYR A 574 -11.11 30.45 51.79
N ALA A 575 -11.18 29.34 52.53
CA ALA A 575 -12.34 28.95 53.33
C ALA A 575 -12.43 29.72 54.66
N LYS A 576 -13.62 30.19 55.04
CA LYS A 576 -13.90 30.80 56.37
C LYS A 576 -14.74 29.89 57.25
N TRP A 577 -14.46 29.90 58.56
CA TRP A 577 -15.04 29.00 59.56
C TRP A 577 -15.66 29.75 60.75
N THR A 578 -16.75 29.23 61.34
CA THR A 578 -17.39 29.74 62.58
C THR A 578 -17.58 28.60 63.59
N ALA A 579 -17.18 28.74 64.86
CA ALA A 579 -17.28 27.67 65.87
C ALA A 579 -18.74 27.38 66.30
N VAL A 580 -19.08 26.12 66.60
CA VAL A 580 -20.46 25.70 66.96
C VAL A 580 -20.59 25.36 68.46
N VAL A 581 -21.62 25.90 69.14
CA VAL A 581 -22.03 25.56 70.52
C VAL A 581 -23.41 24.87 70.49
N ALA A 582 -23.61 23.78 71.24
CA ALA A 582 -24.74 22.84 71.10
C ALA A 582 -25.91 23.08 72.09
N ASN A 583 -27.16 22.88 71.62
CA ASN A 583 -28.38 22.68 72.43
C ASN A 583 -29.12 21.40 71.97
N GLN A 584 -29.38 20.46 72.89
CA GLN A 584 -30.13 19.19 72.66
C GLN A 584 -31.27 19.00 73.68
N PHE A 585 -32.32 18.23 73.34
CA PHE A 585 -33.50 17.90 74.16
C PHE A 585 -33.71 16.38 74.31
N VAL A 586 -34.36 15.95 75.40
CA VAL A 586 -34.55 14.54 75.79
C VAL A 586 -36.03 14.12 75.71
N VAL A 587 -36.30 12.96 75.09
CA VAL A 587 -37.62 12.31 75.01
C VAL A 587 -37.63 11.04 75.87
N ASN A 588 -38.48 11.01 76.89
CA ASN A 588 -38.64 9.90 77.82
C ASN A 588 -39.82 8.99 77.45
N PHE A 589 -39.72 7.69 77.71
CA PHE A 589 -40.77 6.70 77.41
C PHE A 589 -41.30 6.03 78.69
N ASN A 590 -42.55 6.29 79.04
CA ASN A 590 -43.24 5.67 80.17
C ASN A 590 -44.08 4.47 79.69
N THR A 591 -43.65 3.26 80.03
CA THR A 591 -44.24 2.01 79.55
C THR A 591 -45.40 1.49 80.41
N ASP A 592 -45.77 2.18 81.50
CA ASP A 592 -46.85 1.77 82.42
C ASP A 592 -46.74 0.28 82.83
N GLY A 593 -45.58 -0.13 83.34
CA GLY A 593 -45.34 -1.51 83.80
C GLY A 593 -45.08 -2.56 82.70
N GLY A 594 -44.91 -2.14 81.44
CA GLY A 594 -44.35 -2.98 80.36
C GLY A 594 -42.82 -2.97 80.31
N SER A 595 -42.23 -3.73 79.38
CA SER A 595 -40.77 -3.82 79.16
C SER A 595 -40.10 -2.45 78.99
N ALA A 596 -38.95 -2.23 79.63
CA ALA A 596 -38.25 -0.94 79.63
C ALA A 596 -37.81 -0.47 78.23
N ILE A 597 -37.93 0.85 77.98
CA ILE A 597 -37.51 1.52 76.74
C ILE A 597 -36.54 2.64 77.10
N ALA A 598 -35.40 2.72 76.38
CA ALA A 598 -34.39 3.75 76.62
C ALA A 598 -34.85 5.13 76.14
N ASN A 599 -34.53 6.17 76.91
CA ASN A 599 -34.79 7.56 76.54
C ASN A 599 -33.90 7.99 75.36
N GLN A 600 -34.35 8.96 74.57
CA GLN A 600 -33.60 9.47 73.41
C GLN A 600 -33.23 10.94 73.59
N THR A 601 -32.04 11.32 73.11
CA THR A 601 -31.60 12.72 73.05
C THR A 601 -31.51 13.16 71.60
N VAL A 602 -32.17 14.26 71.27
CA VAL A 602 -32.27 14.81 69.91
C VAL A 602 -31.93 16.30 69.91
N ALA A 603 -31.27 16.80 68.86
CA ALA A 603 -31.00 18.23 68.72
C ALA A 603 -32.30 19.04 68.61
N ASN A 604 -32.28 20.34 68.95
CA ASN A 604 -33.45 21.21 68.79
C ASN A 604 -34.00 21.17 67.34
N GLY A 605 -35.26 20.79 67.17
CA GLY A 605 -35.91 20.59 65.87
C GLY A 605 -35.69 19.20 65.25
N GLY A 606 -34.88 18.35 65.88
CA GLY A 606 -34.69 16.94 65.52
C GLY A 606 -35.93 16.11 65.85
N LYS A 607 -36.00 14.90 65.28
CA LYS A 607 -37.13 13.97 65.47
C LYS A 607 -36.70 12.78 66.32
N ALA A 608 -37.56 12.33 67.23
CA ALA A 608 -37.32 11.09 67.97
C ALA A 608 -37.57 9.87 67.07
N ALA A 609 -36.74 8.84 67.18
CA ALA A 609 -36.97 7.57 66.51
C ALA A 609 -38.06 6.76 67.24
N ARG A 610 -38.93 6.06 66.50
CA ARG A 610 -39.94 5.19 67.13
C ARG A 610 -39.24 3.96 67.75
N PRO A 611 -39.36 3.73 69.07
CA PRO A 611 -38.78 2.54 69.70
C PRO A 611 -39.57 1.27 69.34
N SER A 612 -39.00 0.10 69.59
CA SER A 612 -39.72 -1.17 69.53
C SER A 612 -40.91 -1.17 70.49
N ASN A 613 -42.05 -1.74 70.08
CA ASN A 613 -43.25 -1.80 70.92
C ASN A 613 -42.95 -2.52 72.25
N PRO A 614 -43.27 -1.91 73.41
CA PRO A 614 -43.07 -2.57 74.69
C PRO A 614 -44.05 -3.74 74.85
N THR A 615 -43.71 -4.71 75.71
CA THR A 615 -44.58 -5.85 76.03
C THR A 615 -45.06 -5.79 77.48
N LYS A 616 -46.34 -6.12 77.72
CA LYS A 616 -46.95 -6.23 79.06
C LYS A 616 -47.81 -7.49 79.09
N VAL A 617 -47.50 -8.40 80.02
CA VAL A 617 -48.18 -9.70 80.12
C VAL A 617 -49.69 -9.49 80.30
N GLY A 618 -50.50 -10.12 79.46
CA GLY A 618 -51.97 -10.02 79.48
C GLY A 618 -52.58 -8.86 78.69
N PHE A 619 -51.76 -8.03 78.02
CA PHE A 619 -52.22 -6.87 77.25
C PHE A 619 -51.50 -6.74 75.89
N THR A 620 -52.21 -6.27 74.87
CA THR A 620 -51.65 -5.81 73.59
C THR A 620 -51.34 -4.32 73.67
N PHE A 621 -50.12 -3.93 73.27
CA PHE A 621 -49.71 -2.54 73.13
C PHE A 621 -50.47 -1.88 71.98
N VAL A 622 -51.06 -0.70 72.21
CA VAL A 622 -51.85 0.04 71.22
C VAL A 622 -50.99 1.06 70.49
N ASP A 623 -50.53 2.11 71.19
CA ASP A 623 -49.54 3.08 70.68
C ASP A 623 -48.99 3.98 71.81
N TRP A 624 -48.10 4.91 71.47
CA TRP A 624 -47.57 5.97 72.32
C TRP A 624 -48.41 7.24 72.27
N TYR A 625 -48.72 7.81 73.44
CA TYR A 625 -49.55 9.00 73.60
C TYR A 625 -48.76 10.12 74.28
N LYS A 626 -49.13 11.38 73.99
CA LYS A 626 -48.47 12.57 74.55
C LYS A 626 -48.79 12.80 76.04
N GLU A 627 -49.85 12.16 76.55
CA GLU A 627 -50.32 12.30 77.92
C GLU A 627 -50.90 10.98 78.47
N ALA A 628 -50.91 10.85 79.80
CA ALA A 628 -51.37 9.65 80.51
C ALA A 628 -52.89 9.39 80.40
N THR A 629 -53.68 10.35 79.91
CA THR A 629 -55.12 10.19 79.64
C THR A 629 -55.41 9.51 78.30
N PHE A 630 -54.37 9.25 77.49
CA PHE A 630 -54.43 8.50 76.23
C PHE A 630 -55.41 9.06 75.18
N VAL A 631 -55.48 10.39 75.06
CA VAL A 631 -56.33 11.09 74.08
C VAL A 631 -55.58 11.31 72.77
N THR A 632 -54.34 11.81 72.83
CA THR A 632 -53.55 12.23 71.66
C THR A 632 -52.41 11.26 71.38
N VAL A 633 -52.47 10.55 70.25
CA VAL A 633 -51.38 9.69 69.76
C VAL A 633 -50.19 10.56 69.34
N PHE A 634 -48.96 10.14 69.66
CA PHE A 634 -47.75 10.83 69.26
C PHE A 634 -47.28 10.41 67.86
N ASP A 635 -47.10 11.37 66.95
CA ASP A 635 -46.47 11.17 65.65
C ASP A 635 -44.96 11.41 65.74
N PHE A 636 -44.16 10.36 65.49
CA PHE A 636 -42.70 10.41 65.52
C PHE A 636 -42.07 11.27 64.41
N ASN A 637 -42.88 11.80 63.48
CA ASN A 637 -42.43 12.84 62.55
C ASN A 637 -42.45 14.26 63.14
N THR A 638 -42.97 14.45 64.35
CA THR A 638 -43.04 15.76 65.02
C THR A 638 -41.65 16.23 65.47
N PRO A 639 -41.19 17.45 65.09
CA PRO A 639 -39.95 18.04 65.60
C PRO A 639 -40.00 18.23 67.12
N ILE A 640 -38.94 17.84 67.80
CA ILE A 640 -38.77 18.00 69.25
C ILE A 640 -38.11 19.35 69.53
N THR A 641 -38.86 20.24 70.18
CA THR A 641 -38.44 21.60 70.51
C THR A 641 -38.32 21.85 72.02
N ALA A 642 -38.59 20.83 72.84
CA ALA A 642 -38.40 20.80 74.30
C ALA A 642 -38.36 19.35 74.81
N ASN A 643 -37.93 19.14 76.05
CA ASN A 643 -37.97 17.82 76.69
C ASN A 643 -39.42 17.34 76.85
N MET A 644 -39.71 16.07 76.58
CA MET A 644 -41.07 15.53 76.71
C MET A 644 -41.10 14.04 77.12
N THR A 645 -42.27 13.55 77.56
CA THR A 645 -42.49 12.14 77.94
C THR A 645 -43.68 11.56 77.18
N LEU A 646 -43.56 10.33 76.67
CA LEU A 646 -44.60 9.60 75.96
C LEU A 646 -45.10 8.39 76.77
N TYR A 647 -46.40 8.09 76.70
CA TYR A 647 -47.07 7.08 77.53
C TYR A 647 -47.62 5.92 76.70
N ALA A 648 -47.34 4.68 77.11
CA ALA A 648 -47.82 3.47 76.44
C ALA A 648 -49.28 3.14 76.81
N LYS A 649 -50.15 2.91 75.81
CA LYS A 649 -51.54 2.45 76.01
C LYS A 649 -51.66 0.94 75.79
N TRP A 650 -52.43 0.28 76.64
CA TRP A 650 -52.62 -1.18 76.67
C TRP A 650 -54.08 -1.58 76.46
N THR A 651 -54.34 -2.70 75.78
CA THR A 651 -55.66 -3.34 75.63
C THR A 651 -55.59 -4.80 76.12
N ALA A 652 -56.47 -5.25 77.01
CA ALA A 652 -56.43 -6.60 77.56
C ALA A 652 -56.71 -7.69 76.48
N VAL A 653 -55.96 -8.79 76.52
CA VAL A 653 -56.09 -9.91 75.56
C VAL A 653 -57.03 -10.98 76.12
N VAL A 654 -58.10 -11.29 75.38
CA VAL A 654 -59.02 -12.41 75.64
C VAL A 654 -58.52 -13.67 74.89
N ALA A 655 -58.60 -14.83 75.55
CA ALA A 655 -57.80 -16.03 75.31
C ALA A 655 -58.12 -16.89 74.06
N ASN A 656 -57.10 -17.65 73.61
CA ASN A 656 -57.10 -18.87 72.77
C ASN A 656 -56.81 -18.77 71.25
N GLN A 657 -55.76 -18.07 70.84
CA GLN A 657 -55.19 -18.18 69.48
C GLN A 657 -53.66 -18.43 69.51
N PHE A 658 -53.15 -19.14 68.51
CA PHE A 658 -51.73 -19.43 68.28
C PHE A 658 -51.26 -18.84 66.94
N VAL A 659 -49.99 -18.45 66.87
CA VAL A 659 -49.37 -17.83 65.69
C VAL A 659 -48.49 -18.84 64.95
N VAL A 660 -48.67 -18.93 63.64
CA VAL A 660 -47.86 -19.71 62.71
C VAL A 660 -47.00 -18.74 61.89
N ASN A 661 -45.68 -18.79 62.09
CA ASN A 661 -44.71 -17.96 61.38
C ASN A 661 -44.15 -18.69 60.15
N PHE A 662 -43.87 -17.95 59.07
CA PHE A 662 -43.29 -18.51 57.84
C PHE A 662 -41.88 -17.95 57.59
N ASN A 663 -40.85 -18.79 57.76
CA ASN A 663 -39.47 -18.43 57.44
C ASN A 663 -39.13 -18.86 56.01
N THR A 664 -38.96 -17.88 55.12
CA THR A 664 -38.76 -18.09 53.68
C THR A 664 -37.29 -18.32 53.29
N ASP A 665 -36.35 -18.27 54.24
CA ASP A 665 -34.91 -18.43 53.99
C ASP A 665 -34.41 -17.53 52.83
N GLY A 666 -34.70 -16.23 52.90
CA GLY A 666 -34.28 -15.25 51.88
C GLY A 666 -35.10 -15.24 50.59
N GLY A 667 -36.22 -15.97 50.52
CA GLY A 667 -37.25 -15.81 49.48
C GLY A 667 -38.25 -14.69 49.77
N SER A 668 -39.17 -14.43 48.84
CA SER A 668 -40.24 -13.42 48.97
C SER A 668 -41.03 -13.57 50.27
N ALA A 669 -41.33 -12.45 50.95
CA ALA A 669 -41.98 -12.43 52.26
C ALA A 669 -43.39 -13.08 52.25
N ILE A 670 -43.71 -13.83 53.32
CA ILE A 670 -45.01 -14.45 53.57
C ILE A 670 -45.55 -13.96 54.91
N ALA A 671 -46.81 -13.54 54.96
CA ALA A 671 -47.44 -13.06 56.19
C ALA A 671 -47.71 -14.21 57.18
N ASN A 672 -47.48 -13.96 58.47
CA ASN A 672 -47.80 -14.91 59.55
C ASN A 672 -49.31 -15.07 59.71
N GLN A 673 -49.75 -16.23 60.18
CA GLN A 673 -51.16 -16.53 60.41
C GLN A 673 -51.46 -16.67 61.90
N THR A 674 -52.62 -16.19 62.31
CA THR A 674 -53.14 -16.39 63.66
C THR A 674 -54.33 -17.35 63.58
N VAL A 675 -54.24 -18.47 64.29
CA VAL A 675 -55.17 -19.61 64.21
C VAL A 675 -55.70 -19.89 65.62
N ALA A 676 -57.01 -20.07 65.77
CA ALA A 676 -57.59 -20.48 67.06
C ALA A 676 -57.05 -21.85 67.51
N ASN A 677 -56.98 -22.11 68.81
CA ASN A 677 -56.55 -23.41 69.33
C ASN A 677 -57.39 -24.56 68.72
N GLY A 678 -56.71 -25.52 68.07
CA GLY A 678 -57.33 -26.64 67.35
C GLY A 678 -57.74 -26.34 65.91
N GLY A 679 -57.62 -25.09 65.46
CA GLY A 679 -57.81 -24.69 64.06
C GLY A 679 -56.64 -25.12 63.17
N LYS A 680 -56.78 -24.98 61.85
CA LYS A 680 -55.75 -25.33 60.86
C LYS A 680 -55.18 -24.07 60.21
N ALA A 681 -53.87 -24.07 59.94
CA ALA A 681 -53.26 -23.02 59.14
C ALA A 681 -53.66 -23.16 57.65
N THR A 682 -53.84 -22.04 56.96
CA THR A 682 -54.05 -22.04 55.51
C THR A 682 -52.70 -22.08 54.78
N ARG A 683 -52.59 -22.84 53.68
CA ARG A 683 -51.34 -22.89 52.91
C ARG A 683 -51.14 -21.56 52.17
N PRO A 684 -50.03 -20.82 52.41
CA PRO A 684 -49.77 -19.59 51.68
C PRO A 684 -49.35 -19.87 50.23
N SER A 685 -49.35 -18.84 49.38
CA SER A 685 -48.75 -18.90 48.04
C SER A 685 -47.26 -19.26 48.14
N ASN A 686 -46.76 -20.07 47.19
CA ASN A 686 -45.36 -20.46 47.17
C ASN A 686 -44.45 -19.21 47.09
N PRO A 687 -43.45 -19.06 47.97
CA PRO A 687 -42.49 -17.96 47.89
C PRO A 687 -41.55 -18.14 46.69
N THR A 688 -40.94 -17.04 46.22
CA THR A 688 -39.96 -17.04 45.12
C THR A 688 -38.56 -16.64 45.61
N LYS A 689 -37.52 -17.33 45.13
CA LYS A 689 -36.10 -17.03 45.41
C LYS A 689 -35.30 -17.17 44.10
N VAL A 690 -34.62 -16.11 43.66
CA VAL A 690 -33.89 -16.09 42.38
C VAL A 690 -32.85 -17.22 42.33
N GLY A 691 -32.90 -18.05 41.30
CA GLY A 691 -31.98 -19.19 41.11
C GLY A 691 -32.38 -20.50 41.80
N PHE A 692 -33.56 -20.56 42.44
CA PHE A 692 -34.04 -21.75 43.16
C PHE A 692 -35.53 -22.04 42.89
N THR A 693 -35.93 -23.32 42.90
CA THR A 693 -37.33 -23.77 42.91
C THR A 693 -37.75 -24.08 44.35
N PHE A 694 -38.91 -23.57 44.77
CA PHE A 694 -39.52 -23.87 46.06
C PHE A 694 -40.02 -25.33 46.08
N VAL A 695 -39.64 -26.08 47.11
CA VAL A 695 -40.02 -27.50 47.26
C VAL A 695 -41.29 -27.61 48.11
N ASP A 696 -41.21 -27.33 49.42
CA ASP A 696 -42.37 -27.25 50.32
C ASP A 696 -42.01 -26.59 51.67
N TRP A 697 -42.98 -26.51 52.58
CA TRP A 697 -42.83 -26.06 53.97
C TRP A 697 -42.49 -27.22 54.92
N TYR A 698 -41.54 -26.98 55.84
CA TYR A 698 -41.03 -27.97 56.79
C TYR A 698 -41.21 -27.51 58.25
N LYS A 699 -41.37 -28.46 59.17
CA LYS A 699 -41.64 -28.21 60.60
C LYS A 699 -40.43 -27.68 61.37
N GLU A 700 -39.23 -27.84 60.84
CA GLU A 700 -37.97 -27.51 61.51
C GLU A 700 -36.90 -27.01 60.53
N ALA A 701 -35.91 -26.27 61.05
CA ALA A 701 -34.83 -25.68 60.26
C ALA A 701 -33.89 -26.71 59.59
N THR A 702 -33.91 -27.98 60.03
CA THR A 702 -33.12 -29.07 59.41
C THR A 702 -33.77 -29.62 58.13
N LEU A 703 -34.98 -29.17 57.77
CA LEU A 703 -35.67 -29.47 56.50
C LEU A 703 -35.88 -30.98 56.22
N THR A 704 -36.15 -31.73 57.28
CA THR A 704 -36.32 -33.19 57.27
C THR A 704 -37.79 -33.63 57.19
N THR A 705 -38.70 -32.93 57.88
CA THR A 705 -40.12 -33.28 57.98
C THR A 705 -41.01 -32.23 57.30
N VAL A 706 -41.72 -32.62 56.24
CA VAL A 706 -42.69 -31.75 55.54
C VAL A 706 -43.89 -31.47 56.46
N TYR A 707 -44.39 -30.23 56.44
CA TYR A 707 -45.57 -29.83 57.19
C TYR A 707 -46.84 -30.05 56.36
N ASP A 708 -47.78 -30.82 56.91
CA ASP A 708 -49.13 -31.00 56.36
C ASP A 708 -50.09 -29.95 56.96
N PHE A 709 -50.63 -29.08 56.10
CA PHE A 709 -51.58 -28.02 56.47
C PHE A 709 -52.94 -28.54 56.97
N ASN A 710 -53.18 -29.85 56.94
CA ASN A 710 -54.31 -30.47 57.62
C ASN A 710 -54.08 -30.69 59.12
N THR A 711 -52.88 -30.44 59.64
CA THR A 711 -52.53 -30.63 61.06
C THR A 711 -53.12 -29.51 61.92
N PRO A 712 -53.87 -29.81 63.01
CA PRO A 712 -54.34 -28.80 63.96
C PRO A 712 -53.19 -28.04 64.64
N ILE A 713 -53.36 -26.73 64.79
CA ILE A 713 -52.43 -25.86 65.53
C ILE A 713 -52.83 -25.87 67.01
N THR A 714 -51.95 -26.41 67.84
CA THR A 714 -52.12 -26.53 69.30
C THR A 714 -51.08 -25.73 70.10
N ALA A 715 -50.14 -25.07 69.42
CA ALA A 715 -49.15 -24.15 69.97
C ALA A 715 -48.60 -23.22 68.88
N ASN A 716 -47.92 -22.14 69.24
CA ASN A 716 -47.20 -21.29 68.29
C ASN A 716 -46.10 -22.11 67.59
N MET A 717 -45.94 -21.95 66.28
CA MET A 717 -44.90 -22.66 65.52
C MET A 717 -44.34 -21.84 64.37
N THR A 718 -43.20 -22.27 63.82
CA THR A 718 -42.56 -21.66 62.65
C THR A 718 -42.34 -22.73 61.58
N LEU A 719 -42.72 -22.43 60.34
CA LEU A 719 -42.51 -23.29 59.17
C LEU A 719 -41.37 -22.75 58.31
N TYR A 720 -40.52 -23.63 57.78
CA TYR A 720 -39.30 -23.29 57.05
C TYR A 720 -39.40 -23.71 55.58
N ALA A 721 -39.11 -22.80 54.65
CA ALA A 721 -39.11 -23.08 53.23
C ALA A 721 -37.87 -23.91 52.81
N LYS A 722 -38.07 -24.94 51.98
CA LYS A 722 -36.99 -25.70 51.35
C LYS A 722 -36.84 -25.31 49.87
N TRP A 723 -35.59 -25.18 49.43
CA TRP A 723 -35.22 -24.77 48.08
C TRP A 723 -34.39 -25.84 47.37
N THR A 724 -34.63 -26.02 46.07
CA THR A 724 -33.75 -26.79 45.15
C THR A 724 -33.15 -25.81 44.16
N ALA A 725 -31.82 -25.80 43.98
CA ALA A 725 -31.17 -24.91 43.03
C ALA A 725 -31.61 -25.22 41.58
N VAL A 726 -31.95 -24.20 40.80
CA VAL A 726 -32.24 -24.31 39.36
C VAL A 726 -30.93 -24.12 38.61
N VAL A 727 -30.43 -25.20 38.01
CA VAL A 727 -29.28 -25.10 37.08
C VAL A 727 -29.81 -24.67 35.71
N ALA A 728 -29.72 -23.38 35.40
CA ALA A 728 -29.92 -22.89 34.03
C ALA A 728 -28.67 -23.21 33.19
N ASN A 729 -28.60 -24.44 32.69
CA ASN A 729 -27.52 -24.91 31.82
C ASN A 729 -27.94 -24.76 30.34
N GLN A 730 -28.08 -23.53 29.85
CA GLN A 730 -28.23 -23.25 28.42
C GLN A 730 -27.03 -22.42 27.94
N PHE A 731 -26.55 -22.71 26.74
CA PHE A 731 -25.43 -22.05 26.09
C PHE A 731 -25.84 -21.41 24.77
N VAL A 732 -25.22 -20.28 24.45
CA VAL A 732 -25.44 -19.54 23.22
C VAL A 732 -24.37 -19.88 22.19
N VAL A 733 -24.82 -20.20 20.97
CA VAL A 733 -23.97 -20.39 19.79
C VAL A 733 -24.16 -19.18 18.88
N ASN A 734 -23.13 -18.35 18.78
CA ASN A 734 -23.11 -17.17 17.92
C ASN A 734 -22.58 -17.52 16.52
N PHE A 735 -23.10 -16.88 15.48
CA PHE A 735 -22.62 -17.07 14.10
C PHE A 735 -21.96 -15.80 13.59
N ASN A 736 -20.63 -15.79 13.51
CA ASN A 736 -19.87 -14.71 12.89
C ASN A 736 -19.73 -14.98 11.39
N THR A 737 -20.43 -14.20 10.58
CA THR A 737 -20.48 -14.36 9.12
C THR A 737 -19.32 -13.68 8.39
N ASP A 738 -18.43 -12.99 9.11
CA ASP A 738 -17.30 -12.24 8.54
C ASP A 738 -17.75 -11.29 7.41
N GLY A 739 -18.76 -10.46 7.68
CA GLY A 739 -19.31 -9.52 6.71
C GLY A 739 -20.24 -10.12 5.64
N GLY A 740 -20.58 -11.41 5.74
CA GLY A 740 -21.68 -12.02 4.97
C GLY A 740 -23.07 -11.73 5.56
N SER A 741 -24.12 -12.19 4.88
CA SER A 741 -25.53 -12.05 5.30
C SER A 741 -25.75 -12.53 6.74
N ALA A 742 -26.52 -11.79 7.53
CA ALA A 742 -26.74 -12.07 8.95
C ALA A 742 -27.36 -13.46 9.20
N ILE A 743 -26.89 -14.14 10.24
CA ILE A 743 -27.41 -15.43 10.73
C ILE A 743 -27.79 -15.27 12.19
N ALA A 744 -28.98 -15.72 12.58
CA ALA A 744 -29.47 -15.62 13.95
C ALA A 744 -28.72 -16.59 14.88
N ASN A 745 -28.40 -16.11 16.08
CA ASN A 745 -27.78 -16.91 17.14
C ASN A 745 -28.75 -17.98 17.66
N GLN A 746 -28.20 -19.09 18.16
CA GLN A 746 -28.98 -20.19 18.72
C GLN A 746 -28.74 -20.36 20.22
N THR A 747 -29.77 -20.78 20.95
CA THR A 747 -29.68 -21.15 22.37
C THR A 747 -29.91 -22.65 22.50
N VAL A 748 -28.94 -23.36 23.09
CA VAL A 748 -28.89 -24.82 23.15
C VAL A 748 -28.71 -25.25 24.61
N ALA A 749 -29.47 -26.24 25.08
CA ALA A 749 -29.26 -26.81 26.41
C ALA A 749 -27.88 -27.51 26.52
N ASN A 750 -27.28 -27.54 27.71
CA ASN A 750 -26.00 -28.22 27.95
C ASN A 750 -26.08 -29.71 27.53
N GLY A 751 -25.16 -30.12 26.66
CA GLY A 751 -25.15 -31.45 26.03
C GLY A 751 -26.03 -31.58 24.79
N GLY A 752 -26.85 -30.57 24.45
CA GLY A 752 -27.62 -30.49 23.21
C GLY A 752 -26.75 -30.14 21.99
N LYS A 753 -27.32 -30.16 20.78
CA LYS A 753 -26.61 -29.86 19.52
C LYS A 753 -27.16 -28.60 18.87
N ALA A 754 -26.30 -27.81 18.24
CA ALA A 754 -26.72 -26.67 17.41
C ALA A 754 -27.30 -27.15 16.07
N ALA A 755 -28.31 -26.47 15.55
CA ALA A 755 -28.84 -26.71 14.21
C ALA A 755 -27.96 -26.01 13.15
N ARG A 756 -27.73 -26.65 12.01
CA ARG A 756 -26.99 -26.02 10.89
C ARG A 756 -27.85 -24.91 10.25
N PRO A 757 -27.41 -23.64 10.23
CA PRO A 757 -28.16 -22.57 9.58
C PRO A 757 -28.05 -22.66 8.05
N SER A 758 -28.88 -21.89 7.33
CA SER A 758 -28.71 -21.67 5.90
C SER A 758 -27.36 -21.03 5.60
N ASN A 759 -26.73 -21.40 4.48
CA ASN A 759 -25.43 -20.84 4.09
C ASN A 759 -25.54 -19.32 3.94
N PRO A 760 -24.68 -18.53 4.60
CA PRO A 760 -24.66 -17.10 4.40
C PRO A 760 -24.16 -16.76 2.99
N THR A 761 -24.46 -15.56 2.51
CA THR A 761 -23.96 -15.03 1.24
C THR A 761 -23.04 -13.84 1.46
N LYS A 762 -21.91 -13.76 0.74
CA LYS A 762 -20.97 -12.63 0.76
C LYS A 762 -20.57 -12.30 -0.68
N VAL A 763 -20.76 -11.04 -1.09
CA VAL A 763 -20.55 -10.62 -2.49
C VAL A 763 -19.10 -10.86 -2.92
N GLY A 764 -18.90 -11.57 -4.03
CA GLY A 764 -17.57 -11.93 -4.55
C GLY A 764 -16.93 -13.14 -3.89
N PHE A 765 -17.65 -13.84 -3.00
CA PHE A 765 -17.15 -15.02 -2.29
C PHE A 765 -18.14 -16.18 -2.30
N THR A 766 -17.61 -17.39 -2.31
CA THR A 766 -18.35 -18.65 -2.12
C THR A 766 -18.19 -19.11 -0.68
N PHE A 767 -19.31 -19.40 -0.01
CA PHE A 767 -19.30 -19.94 1.35
C PHE A 767 -18.72 -21.37 1.35
N VAL A 768 -17.76 -21.63 2.24
CA VAL A 768 -17.10 -22.93 2.36
C VAL A 768 -17.79 -23.76 3.45
N ASP A 769 -17.59 -23.41 4.73
CA ASP A 769 -18.29 -24.00 5.86
C ASP A 769 -18.12 -23.14 7.14
N TRP A 770 -18.68 -23.59 8.25
CA TRP A 770 -18.52 -23.04 9.59
C TRP A 770 -17.32 -23.64 10.31
N TYR A 771 -16.54 -22.80 11.00
CA TYR A 771 -15.33 -23.17 11.72
C TYR A 771 -15.42 -22.83 13.20
N LYS A 772 -14.73 -23.61 14.04
CA LYS A 772 -14.74 -23.48 15.51
C LYS A 772 -14.00 -22.25 16.03
N GLU A 773 -13.10 -21.69 15.23
CA GLU A 773 -12.23 -20.59 15.62
C GLU A 773 -11.99 -19.60 14.47
N ALA A 774 -11.61 -18.37 14.83
CA ALA A 774 -11.38 -17.29 13.88
C ALA A 774 -10.21 -17.55 12.91
N THR A 775 -9.31 -18.50 13.22
CA THR A 775 -8.20 -18.92 12.34
C THR A 775 -8.63 -19.85 11.20
N LEU A 776 -9.89 -20.29 11.17
CA LEU A 776 -10.49 -21.08 10.07
C LEU A 776 -9.76 -22.40 9.75
N THR A 777 -9.23 -23.04 10.79
CA THR A 777 -8.46 -24.29 10.71
C THR A 777 -9.34 -25.54 10.89
N THR A 778 -10.27 -25.53 11.85
CA THR A 778 -11.11 -26.68 12.20
C THR A 778 -12.57 -26.46 11.82
N VAL A 779 -13.07 -27.25 10.86
CA VAL A 779 -14.50 -27.25 10.50
C VAL A 779 -15.34 -27.68 11.69
N TYR A 780 -16.45 -27.00 11.93
CA TYR A 780 -17.40 -27.35 12.97
C TYR A 780 -18.38 -28.42 12.50
N ASP A 781 -18.41 -29.55 13.20
CA ASP A 781 -19.44 -30.58 13.04
C ASP A 781 -20.66 -30.27 13.92
N PHE A 782 -21.81 -30.02 13.29
CA PHE A 782 -23.08 -29.75 13.97
C PHE A 782 -23.63 -30.95 14.76
N ASN A 783 -22.98 -32.11 14.70
CA ASN A 783 -23.24 -33.22 15.61
C ASN A 783 -22.54 -33.10 16.97
N THR A 784 -21.68 -32.10 17.17
CA THR A 784 -20.94 -31.90 18.42
C THR A 784 -21.85 -31.37 19.55
N PRO A 785 -21.89 -32.00 20.73
CA PRO A 785 -22.60 -31.46 21.90
C PRO A 785 -22.05 -30.10 22.34
N ILE A 786 -22.95 -29.17 22.68
CA ILE A 786 -22.63 -27.84 23.21
C ILE A 786 -22.52 -27.91 24.74
N THR A 787 -21.33 -27.62 25.26
CA THR A 787 -21.03 -27.65 26.70
C THR A 787 -20.56 -26.29 27.24
N ALA A 788 -20.49 -25.26 26.40
CA ALA A 788 -20.17 -23.87 26.75
C ALA A 788 -20.67 -22.91 25.65
N ASN A 789 -20.78 -21.62 25.96
CA ASN A 789 -21.02 -20.58 24.95
C ASN A 789 -19.89 -20.62 23.90
N MET A 790 -20.23 -20.52 22.63
CA MET A 790 -19.24 -20.51 21.56
C MET A 790 -19.65 -19.63 20.38
N THR A 791 -18.69 -19.32 19.52
CA THR A 791 -18.91 -18.60 18.27
C THR A 791 -18.37 -19.43 17.12
N LEU A 792 -19.17 -19.59 16.06
CA LEU A 792 -18.78 -20.24 14.82
C LEU A 792 -18.47 -19.18 13.76
N TYR A 793 -17.44 -19.42 12.96
CA TYR A 793 -16.90 -18.46 12.01
C TYR A 793 -17.09 -18.96 10.57
N ALA A 794 -17.71 -18.15 9.71
CA ALA A 794 -17.89 -18.49 8.30
C ALA A 794 -16.56 -18.40 7.53
N LYS A 795 -16.22 -19.42 6.75
CA LYS A 795 -15.09 -19.38 5.81
C LYS A 795 -15.58 -19.11 4.40
N TRP A 796 -14.79 -18.30 3.68
CA TRP A 796 -15.10 -17.82 2.34
C TRP A 796 -13.94 -18.13 1.38
N ASN A 797 -14.26 -18.59 0.17
CA ASN A 797 -13.32 -18.63 -0.95
C ASN A 797 -13.68 -17.49 -1.92
N GLN A 798 -12.70 -16.72 -2.38
CA GLN A 798 -12.94 -15.66 -3.34
C GLN A 798 -13.31 -16.25 -4.71
N SER A 799 -14.36 -15.73 -5.34
CA SER A 799 -14.82 -16.20 -6.65
C SER A 799 -14.07 -15.50 -7.78
N GLN A 800 -13.46 -16.28 -8.69
CA GLN A 800 -12.71 -15.75 -9.83
C GLN A 800 -13.65 -15.01 -10.80
N PRO A 801 -13.37 -13.73 -11.17
CA PRO A 801 -14.15 -13.03 -12.17
C PRO A 801 -13.94 -13.61 -13.57
N THR A 802 -14.98 -13.54 -14.40
CA THR A 802 -14.93 -13.96 -15.81
C THR A 802 -15.52 -12.89 -16.72
N ILE A 803 -14.95 -12.68 -17.89
CA ILE A 803 -15.53 -11.85 -18.96
C ILE A 803 -16.02 -12.78 -20.05
N THR A 804 -17.32 -12.73 -20.37
CA THR A 804 -17.93 -13.52 -21.44
C THR A 804 -17.90 -12.76 -22.77
N GLU A 805 -18.27 -11.47 -22.74
CA GLU A 805 -18.28 -10.60 -23.92
C GLU A 805 -18.23 -9.12 -23.52
N PHE A 806 -18.08 -8.24 -24.50
CA PHE A 806 -18.20 -6.80 -24.32
C PHE A 806 -18.75 -6.15 -25.59
N SER A 807 -19.39 -5.00 -25.43
CA SER A 807 -19.98 -4.23 -26.53
C SER A 807 -19.89 -2.72 -26.27
N PRO A 808 -19.50 -1.91 -27.26
CA PRO A 808 -19.11 -2.31 -28.63
C PRO A 808 -17.72 -2.96 -28.69
N THR A 809 -17.40 -3.66 -29.80
CA THR A 809 -16.08 -4.25 -30.05
C THR A 809 -15.05 -3.27 -30.62
N MET A 810 -15.52 -2.12 -31.11
CA MET A 810 -14.71 -0.99 -31.57
C MET A 810 -15.21 0.27 -30.87
N ALA A 811 -14.30 1.08 -30.34
CA ALA A 811 -14.65 2.27 -29.56
C ALA A 811 -13.59 3.36 -29.71
N VAL A 812 -14.00 4.63 -29.56
CA VAL A 812 -13.07 5.76 -29.42
C VAL A 812 -12.86 6.10 -27.95
N VAL A 813 -11.79 6.84 -27.64
CA VAL A 813 -11.58 7.46 -26.34
C VAL A 813 -12.84 8.23 -25.92
N GLY A 814 -13.31 7.99 -24.69
CA GLY A 814 -14.53 8.60 -24.14
C GLY A 814 -15.82 7.81 -24.36
N ASP A 815 -15.84 6.79 -25.23
CA ASP A 815 -17.01 5.92 -25.38
C ASP A 815 -17.19 5.03 -24.13
N ASN A 816 -18.44 4.65 -23.85
CA ASN A 816 -18.75 3.67 -22.81
C ASN A 816 -18.78 2.26 -23.42
N VAL A 817 -18.07 1.32 -22.78
CA VAL A 817 -18.04 -0.09 -23.14
C VAL A 817 -18.70 -0.90 -22.03
N THR A 818 -19.66 -1.71 -22.42
CA THR A 818 -20.37 -2.64 -21.54
C THR A 818 -19.66 -3.98 -21.56
N ILE A 819 -19.16 -4.42 -20.41
CA ILE A 819 -18.45 -5.67 -20.19
C ILE A 819 -19.40 -6.63 -19.47
N ILE A 820 -19.64 -7.80 -20.04
CA ILE A 820 -20.56 -8.81 -19.53
C ILE A 820 -19.74 -9.99 -19.00
N GLY A 821 -20.14 -10.52 -17.85
CA GLY A 821 -19.37 -11.55 -17.16
C GLY A 821 -20.04 -12.09 -15.90
N THR A 822 -19.24 -12.67 -15.01
CA THR A 822 -19.71 -13.17 -13.70
C THR A 822 -18.72 -12.83 -12.59
N ASN A 823 -19.19 -12.90 -11.34
CA ASN A 823 -18.43 -12.61 -10.12
C ASN A 823 -17.83 -11.19 -10.07
N PHE A 824 -18.49 -10.22 -10.71
CA PHE A 824 -18.20 -8.80 -10.53
C PHE A 824 -18.77 -8.29 -9.20
N SER A 825 -18.23 -7.18 -8.71
CA SER A 825 -18.79 -6.50 -7.55
C SER A 825 -19.88 -5.51 -7.97
N SER A 826 -21.04 -5.54 -7.31
CA SER A 826 -22.05 -4.47 -7.48
C SER A 826 -21.56 -3.11 -6.95
N THR A 827 -20.58 -3.11 -6.03
CA THR A 827 -19.90 -1.90 -5.60
C THR A 827 -18.87 -1.49 -6.63
N ARG A 828 -19.13 -0.37 -7.32
CA ARG A 828 -18.32 0.18 -8.42
C ARG A 828 -16.83 0.27 -8.10
N THR A 829 -16.46 0.79 -6.92
CA THR A 829 -15.06 1.01 -6.50
C THR A 829 -14.27 -0.27 -6.25
N ASN A 830 -14.94 -1.42 -6.12
CA ASN A 830 -14.27 -2.72 -5.94
C ASN A 830 -13.92 -3.37 -7.29
N ASN A 831 -14.34 -2.78 -8.41
CA ASN A 831 -13.97 -3.22 -9.75
C ASN A 831 -12.97 -2.22 -10.34
N THR A 832 -11.85 -2.71 -10.82
CA THR A 832 -10.92 -1.95 -11.65
C THR A 832 -11.00 -2.49 -13.07
N VAL A 833 -11.24 -1.61 -14.04
CA VAL A 833 -11.24 -1.96 -15.46
C VAL A 833 -10.03 -1.32 -16.13
N LYS A 834 -9.34 -2.06 -16.99
CA LYS A 834 -8.26 -1.52 -17.82
C LYS A 834 -8.49 -1.88 -19.30
N PHE A 835 -8.17 -0.94 -20.19
CA PHE A 835 -8.11 -1.15 -21.64
C PHE A 835 -6.64 -1.20 -22.04
N ASN A 836 -6.15 -2.39 -22.37
CA ASN A 836 -4.73 -2.67 -22.62
C ASN A 836 -3.79 -2.00 -21.60
N ASN A 837 -4.00 -2.32 -20.32
CA ASN A 837 -3.30 -1.79 -19.14
C ASN A 837 -3.58 -0.33 -18.75
N VAL A 838 -4.33 0.45 -19.53
CA VAL A 838 -4.74 1.81 -19.16
C VAL A 838 -6.01 1.77 -18.31
N ALA A 839 -5.95 2.32 -17.09
CA ALA A 839 -7.08 2.31 -16.16
C ALA A 839 -8.25 3.15 -16.67
N ALA A 840 -9.45 2.57 -16.61
CA ALA A 840 -10.68 3.20 -17.02
C ALA A 840 -11.54 3.64 -15.84
N HIS A 841 -12.34 4.68 -16.08
CA HIS A 841 -13.38 5.07 -15.15
C HIS A 841 -14.55 4.07 -15.25
N VAL A 842 -14.82 3.35 -14.17
CA VAL A 842 -16.02 2.52 -14.07
C VAL A 842 -17.23 3.42 -13.84
N VAL A 843 -18.18 3.39 -14.76
CA VAL A 843 -19.44 4.16 -14.73
C VAL A 843 -20.48 3.47 -13.85
N SER A 844 -20.70 2.17 -14.06
CA SER A 844 -21.65 1.37 -13.27
C SER A 844 -21.20 -0.10 -13.19
N ALA A 845 -21.64 -0.80 -12.15
CA ALA A 845 -21.33 -2.22 -11.98
C ALA A 845 -22.50 -2.98 -11.32
N THR A 846 -22.74 -4.20 -11.80
CA THR A 846 -23.58 -5.24 -11.19
C THR A 846 -22.74 -6.50 -11.04
N THR A 847 -23.29 -7.60 -10.55
CA THR A 847 -22.57 -8.88 -10.43
C THR A 847 -22.24 -9.54 -11.77
N THR A 848 -22.86 -9.08 -12.87
CA THR A 848 -22.71 -9.67 -14.21
C THR A 848 -22.41 -8.66 -15.32
N GLN A 849 -22.37 -7.37 -15.01
CA GLN A 849 -22.15 -6.32 -16.00
C GLN A 849 -21.36 -5.15 -15.40
N ILE A 850 -20.38 -4.64 -16.14
CA ILE A 850 -19.66 -3.41 -15.82
C ILE A 850 -19.75 -2.48 -17.03
N VAL A 851 -20.04 -1.21 -16.82
CA VAL A 851 -19.89 -0.16 -17.85
C VAL A 851 -18.67 0.67 -17.50
N ALA A 852 -17.72 0.78 -18.42
CA ALA A 852 -16.49 1.54 -18.24
C ALA A 852 -16.23 2.46 -19.43
N THR A 853 -15.73 3.66 -19.16
CA THR A 853 -15.39 4.65 -20.19
C THR A 853 -13.98 4.38 -20.72
N VAL A 854 -13.82 4.34 -22.04
CA VAL A 854 -12.50 4.19 -22.68
C VAL A 854 -11.61 5.38 -22.29
N PRO A 855 -10.47 5.14 -21.61
CA PRO A 855 -9.64 6.21 -21.10
C PRO A 855 -8.80 6.88 -22.19
N ALA A 856 -8.29 8.08 -21.90
CA ALA A 856 -7.32 8.74 -22.76
C ALA A 856 -6.06 7.87 -22.92
N ASN A 857 -5.46 7.88 -24.11
CA ASN A 857 -4.31 7.06 -24.48
C ASN A 857 -4.53 5.55 -24.42
N ALA A 858 -5.78 5.08 -24.30
CA ALA A 858 -6.09 3.67 -24.52
C ALA A 858 -5.68 3.26 -25.93
N ILE A 859 -5.07 2.09 -26.05
CA ILE A 859 -4.73 1.46 -27.32
C ILE A 859 -5.47 0.11 -27.43
N THR A 860 -5.59 -0.39 -28.66
CA THR A 860 -6.19 -1.71 -28.93
C THR A 860 -5.54 -2.80 -28.08
N GLY A 861 -6.34 -3.70 -27.51
CA GLY A 861 -5.86 -4.84 -26.74
C GLY A 861 -6.94 -5.45 -25.83
N LYS A 862 -6.52 -6.22 -24.82
CA LYS A 862 -7.46 -6.89 -23.89
C LYS A 862 -8.10 -5.91 -22.91
N ILE A 863 -9.34 -6.22 -22.52
CA ILE A 863 -9.98 -5.61 -21.36
C ILE A 863 -9.64 -6.46 -20.14
N THR A 864 -9.04 -5.85 -19.12
CA THR A 864 -8.78 -6.50 -17.83
C THR A 864 -9.80 -6.01 -16.82
N VAL A 865 -10.45 -6.94 -16.11
CA VAL A 865 -11.30 -6.64 -14.96
C VAL A 865 -10.66 -7.26 -13.72
N THR A 866 -10.38 -6.42 -12.73
CA THR A 866 -9.93 -6.84 -11.39
C THR A 866 -11.05 -6.61 -10.39
N VAL A 867 -11.44 -7.64 -9.66
CA VAL A 867 -12.43 -7.56 -8.58
C VAL A 867 -11.70 -7.84 -7.27
N LEU A 868 -11.53 -6.79 -6.46
CA LEU A 868 -10.65 -6.78 -5.29
C LEU A 868 -9.20 -7.18 -5.66
N PHE A 869 -8.86 -8.46 -5.52
CA PHE A 869 -7.50 -9.01 -5.72
C PHE A 869 -7.38 -9.97 -6.90
N LEU A 870 -8.49 -10.39 -7.51
CA LEU A 870 -8.48 -11.35 -8.62
C LEU A 870 -8.74 -10.64 -9.94
N SER A 871 -7.96 -11.00 -10.96
CA SER A 871 -8.05 -10.39 -12.29
C SER A 871 -8.46 -11.40 -13.34
N THR A 872 -9.16 -10.92 -14.36
CA THR A 872 -9.54 -11.68 -15.56
C THR A 872 -9.36 -10.81 -16.78
N ILE A 873 -9.13 -11.43 -17.93
CA ILE A 873 -8.91 -10.75 -19.21
C ILE A 873 -9.94 -11.20 -20.23
N SER A 874 -10.34 -10.30 -21.12
CA SER A 874 -11.27 -10.63 -22.20
C SER A 874 -10.65 -11.63 -23.17
N ALA A 875 -11.47 -12.50 -23.77
CA ALA A 875 -10.99 -13.42 -24.80
C ALA A 875 -10.61 -12.68 -26.10
N LYS A 876 -11.37 -11.66 -26.49
CA LYS A 876 -11.14 -10.84 -27.69
C LYS A 876 -10.54 -9.48 -27.32
N ASP A 877 -9.83 -8.89 -28.27
CA ASP A 877 -9.32 -7.52 -28.17
C ASP A 877 -10.45 -6.54 -28.44
N ILE A 878 -10.49 -5.46 -27.67
CA ILE A 878 -11.25 -4.28 -28.07
C ILE A 878 -10.39 -3.41 -28.96
N ILE A 879 -10.93 -2.98 -30.10
CA ILE A 879 -10.23 -2.10 -31.03
C ILE A 879 -10.47 -0.66 -30.62
N ILE A 880 -9.41 0.05 -30.23
CA ILE A 880 -9.49 1.48 -29.94
C ILE A 880 -9.16 2.25 -31.22
N THR A 881 -10.13 3.02 -31.71
CA THR A 881 -10.08 3.66 -33.02
C THR A 881 -9.64 5.13 -32.89
N CYS A 882 -8.98 5.66 -33.92
CA CYS A 882 -8.54 7.06 -33.93
C CYS A 882 -9.69 8.07 -34.15
N GLY A 883 -10.85 7.56 -34.56
CA GLY A 883 -12.06 8.35 -34.81
C GLY A 883 -13.29 7.47 -34.94
N LYS A 884 -14.45 8.12 -34.91
CA LYS A 884 -15.76 7.54 -35.17
C LYS A 884 -16.60 8.57 -35.92
N LEU A 885 -17.32 8.12 -36.95
CA LEU A 885 -18.28 8.91 -37.70
C LEU A 885 -19.64 8.24 -37.60
N THR A 886 -20.66 8.93 -37.11
CA THR A 886 -22.05 8.47 -37.24
C THR A 886 -22.75 9.38 -38.24
N TYR A 887 -23.15 8.82 -39.38
CA TYR A 887 -23.84 9.54 -40.45
C TYR A 887 -24.93 8.65 -41.04
N ASP A 888 -26.11 9.22 -41.28
CA ASP A 888 -27.25 8.51 -41.89
C ASP A 888 -27.60 7.19 -41.19
N GLY A 889 -27.60 7.20 -39.85
CA GLY A 889 -27.88 6.02 -39.02
C GLY A 889 -26.80 4.93 -39.01
N LYS A 890 -25.74 5.04 -39.81
CA LYS A 890 -24.59 4.13 -39.82
C LYS A 890 -23.40 4.72 -39.06
N THR A 891 -22.73 3.87 -38.29
CA THR A 891 -21.47 4.21 -37.61
C THR A 891 -20.29 3.61 -38.36
N TYR A 892 -19.31 4.45 -38.68
CA TYR A 892 -18.03 4.11 -39.29
C TYR A 892 -16.91 4.38 -38.29
N TYR A 893 -15.88 3.55 -38.32
CA TYR A 893 -14.75 3.64 -37.39
C TYR A 893 -13.46 4.05 -38.12
N GLY A 894 -12.60 4.78 -37.40
CA GLY A 894 -11.30 5.22 -37.90
C GLY A 894 -10.20 4.21 -37.64
N VAL A 895 -9.28 4.03 -38.59
CA VAL A 895 -8.03 3.32 -38.41
C VAL A 895 -6.85 4.28 -38.53
N GLN A 896 -5.93 4.19 -37.57
CA GLN A 896 -4.71 5.00 -37.58
C GLN A 896 -3.68 4.36 -38.50
N ILE A 897 -3.26 5.07 -39.54
CA ILE A 897 -2.19 4.65 -40.45
C ILE A 897 -1.17 5.78 -40.52
N GLY A 898 -0.01 5.57 -39.90
CA GLY A 898 0.95 6.64 -39.68
C GLY A 898 0.36 7.72 -38.79
N THR A 899 0.42 8.97 -39.24
CA THR A 899 -0.17 10.12 -38.54
C THR A 899 -1.63 10.39 -38.92
N GLN A 900 -2.19 9.63 -39.88
CA GLN A 900 -3.51 9.88 -40.46
C GLN A 900 -4.58 8.91 -39.92
N CYS A 901 -5.80 9.39 -39.74
CA CYS A 901 -6.95 8.60 -39.29
C CYS A 901 -7.98 8.41 -40.42
N TRP A 902 -8.06 7.20 -40.96
CA TRP A 902 -8.86 6.87 -42.15
C TRP A 902 -10.12 6.10 -41.78
N LEU A 903 -11.24 6.28 -42.50
CA LEU A 903 -12.37 5.36 -42.33
C LEU A 903 -11.96 3.93 -42.73
N ASN A 904 -12.34 2.95 -41.91
CA ASN A 904 -12.06 1.53 -42.14
C ASN A 904 -13.10 0.84 -43.05
N GLU A 905 -14.18 1.52 -43.43
CA GLU A 905 -15.16 1.05 -44.41
C GLU A 905 -15.51 2.12 -45.46
N ASN A 906 -16.01 1.68 -46.61
CA ASN A 906 -16.50 2.55 -47.68
C ASN A 906 -17.77 3.30 -47.24
N LEU A 907 -17.88 4.58 -47.62
CA LEU A 907 -19.08 5.36 -47.36
C LEU A 907 -20.30 4.71 -48.05
N ASN A 908 -21.41 4.64 -47.34
CA ASN A 908 -22.67 4.04 -47.79
C ASN A 908 -23.87 4.88 -47.36
N SER A 909 -24.03 6.06 -47.95
CA SER A 909 -25.19 6.95 -47.76
C SER A 909 -25.67 7.54 -49.09
N ASP A 910 -26.97 7.67 -49.29
CA ASP A 910 -27.58 8.36 -50.44
C ASP A 910 -28.09 9.76 -50.14
N ASP A 911 -27.69 10.35 -49.01
CA ASP A 911 -28.06 11.72 -48.65
C ASP A 911 -27.34 12.79 -49.52
N ASN A 912 -26.96 12.48 -50.76
CA ASN A 912 -26.37 13.46 -51.68
C ASN A 912 -27.49 14.29 -52.34
N THR A 913 -27.40 15.61 -52.19
CA THR A 913 -28.29 16.61 -52.81
C THR A 913 -27.76 17.13 -54.14
N LYS A 914 -26.47 16.91 -54.41
CA LYS A 914 -25.82 17.18 -55.71
C LYS A 914 -25.22 15.87 -56.25
N GLY A 915 -25.14 15.76 -57.57
CA GLY A 915 -24.67 14.55 -58.23
C GLY A 915 -25.56 13.32 -58.02
N THR A 916 -24.99 12.13 -58.17
CA THR A 916 -25.69 10.84 -58.05
C THR A 916 -24.81 9.83 -57.32
N SER A 917 -25.42 8.93 -56.56
CA SER A 917 -24.79 7.73 -56.02
C SER A 917 -25.56 6.47 -56.43
N LEU A 918 -24.86 5.34 -56.62
CA LEU A 918 -25.44 4.07 -57.03
C LEU A 918 -24.84 2.91 -56.23
N CYS A 919 -25.65 1.88 -56.02
CA CYS A 919 -25.12 0.55 -55.70
C CYS A 919 -24.57 -0.10 -56.95
N TYR A 920 -23.53 -0.93 -56.82
CA TYR A 920 -23.04 -1.74 -57.93
C TYR A 920 -24.18 -2.60 -58.50
N ASP A 921 -24.37 -2.62 -59.82
CA ASP A 921 -25.49 -3.24 -60.52
C ASP A 921 -26.88 -2.79 -60.08
N ARG A 922 -26.97 -1.67 -59.35
CA ARG A 922 -28.20 -1.14 -58.73
C ARG A 922 -28.84 -2.12 -57.73
N ASP A 923 -28.05 -3.03 -57.16
CA ASP A 923 -28.48 -3.97 -56.13
C ASP A 923 -28.16 -3.44 -54.72
N ALA A 924 -29.16 -3.30 -53.86
CA ALA A 924 -29.01 -2.85 -52.48
C ALA A 924 -28.10 -3.77 -51.64
N ASN A 925 -28.00 -5.06 -51.98
CA ASN A 925 -27.08 -5.99 -51.32
C ASN A 925 -25.62 -5.59 -51.57
N ASN A 926 -25.31 -5.08 -52.77
CA ASN A 926 -23.96 -4.62 -53.10
C ASN A 926 -23.60 -3.33 -52.37
N CYS A 927 -24.55 -2.42 -52.14
CA CYS A 927 -24.33 -1.28 -51.25
C CYS A 927 -24.00 -1.73 -49.82
N SER A 928 -24.71 -2.75 -49.32
CA SER A 928 -24.50 -3.28 -47.97
C SER A 928 -23.14 -3.97 -47.84
N ALA A 929 -22.70 -4.69 -48.87
CA ALA A 929 -21.45 -5.43 -48.88
C ALA A 929 -20.20 -4.57 -49.20
N TYR A 930 -20.33 -3.56 -50.07
CA TYR A 930 -19.19 -2.81 -50.63
C TYR A 930 -19.27 -1.29 -50.44
N GLY A 931 -20.39 -0.75 -49.99
CA GLY A 931 -20.67 0.69 -50.00
C GLY A 931 -21.13 1.21 -51.36
N ARG A 932 -21.25 2.53 -51.48
CA ARG A 932 -21.80 3.21 -52.66
C ARG A 932 -20.70 3.72 -53.60
N LEU A 933 -21.05 3.77 -54.88
CA LEU A 933 -20.31 4.48 -55.91
C LEU A 933 -20.92 5.86 -56.09
N TYR A 934 -20.10 6.90 -56.03
CA TYR A 934 -20.50 8.31 -56.13
C TYR A 934 -19.89 8.91 -57.38
N ASN A 935 -20.63 9.72 -58.14
CA ASN A 935 -19.97 10.65 -59.06
C ASN A 935 -19.24 11.74 -58.25
N TRP A 936 -18.36 12.50 -58.89
CA TRP A 936 -17.49 13.44 -58.17
C TRP A 936 -18.28 14.59 -57.51
N GLU A 937 -19.38 15.04 -58.14
CA GLU A 937 -20.28 16.02 -57.51
C GLU A 937 -20.92 15.49 -56.23
N ALA A 938 -21.39 14.24 -56.22
CA ALA A 938 -21.93 13.63 -55.00
C ALA A 938 -20.85 13.40 -53.94
N ALA A 939 -19.63 13.01 -54.34
CA ALA A 939 -18.52 12.88 -53.41
C ALA A 939 -18.13 14.22 -52.75
N LYS A 940 -18.12 15.32 -53.52
CA LYS A 940 -17.89 16.68 -52.99
C LYS A 940 -19.06 17.21 -52.16
N ASP A 941 -20.29 16.81 -52.48
CA ASP A 941 -21.45 17.12 -51.64
C ASP A 941 -21.33 16.43 -50.27
N MET A 942 -20.98 15.15 -50.26
CA MET A 942 -20.70 14.38 -49.03
C MET A 942 -19.57 15.01 -48.20
N ASP A 943 -18.44 15.35 -48.84
CA ASP A 943 -17.31 16.05 -48.24
C ASP A 943 -17.74 17.36 -47.54
N SER A 944 -18.69 18.10 -48.12
CA SER A 944 -19.19 19.34 -47.52
C SER A 944 -20.20 19.13 -46.38
N LYS A 945 -20.91 17.98 -46.36
CA LYS A 945 -21.95 17.67 -45.37
C LYS A 945 -21.41 17.00 -44.12
N ILE A 946 -20.35 16.21 -44.26
CA ILE A 946 -19.78 15.44 -43.15
C ILE A 946 -18.74 16.29 -42.44
N VAL A 947 -19.04 16.74 -41.21
CA VAL A 947 -18.14 17.60 -40.42
C VAL A 947 -17.13 16.75 -39.65
N GLY A 948 -15.85 17.15 -39.64
CA GLY A 948 -14.76 16.46 -38.94
C GLY A 948 -14.09 15.34 -39.75
N TRP A 949 -14.57 15.10 -40.97
CA TRP A 949 -14.01 14.16 -41.93
C TRP A 949 -14.13 14.73 -43.33
N HIS A 950 -13.07 14.64 -44.12
CA HIS A 950 -13.03 15.19 -45.48
C HIS A 950 -12.62 14.13 -46.51
N LEU A 951 -12.88 14.44 -47.77
CA LEU A 951 -12.42 13.69 -48.92
C LEU A 951 -10.92 13.95 -49.13
N PRO A 952 -10.05 12.92 -49.00
CA PRO A 952 -8.61 13.11 -48.98
C PRO A 952 -8.08 13.66 -50.31
N SER A 953 -7.09 14.53 -50.23
CA SER A 953 -6.34 15.08 -51.36
C SER A 953 -5.36 14.06 -51.96
N ASP A 954 -4.86 14.33 -53.18
CA ASP A 954 -3.83 13.50 -53.81
C ASP A 954 -2.55 13.40 -52.95
N ASN A 955 -2.23 14.48 -52.24
CA ASN A 955 -1.08 14.52 -51.35
C ASN A 955 -1.28 13.62 -50.12
N GLU A 956 -2.45 13.62 -49.51
CA GLU A 956 -2.75 12.78 -48.34
C GLU A 956 -2.76 11.29 -48.68
N TRP A 957 -3.28 10.93 -49.85
CA TRP A 957 -3.14 9.58 -50.38
C TRP A 957 -1.68 9.17 -50.62
N THR A 958 -0.83 10.13 -51.01
CA THR A 958 0.61 9.90 -51.23
C THR A 958 1.36 9.70 -49.91
N ILE A 959 0.99 10.46 -48.88
CA ILE A 959 1.51 10.26 -47.50
C ILE A 959 1.18 8.85 -47.01
N LEU A 960 -0.07 8.40 -47.19
CA LEU A 960 -0.50 7.04 -46.84
C LEU A 960 0.35 5.97 -47.53
N SER A 961 0.53 6.05 -48.85
CA SER A 961 1.33 5.05 -49.58
C SER A 961 2.79 5.04 -49.17
N ASN A 962 3.38 6.22 -48.94
CA ASN A 962 4.78 6.33 -48.53
C ASN A 962 4.98 5.71 -47.16
N TYR A 963 4.09 5.97 -46.20
CA TYR A 963 4.13 5.36 -44.88
C TYR A 963 4.05 3.83 -44.96
N LEU A 964 3.24 3.28 -45.86
CA LEU A 964 3.07 1.84 -46.02
C LEU A 964 4.23 1.14 -46.75
N GLY A 965 5.24 1.88 -47.20
CA GLY A 965 6.43 1.36 -47.88
C GLY A 965 6.42 1.56 -49.40
N GLY A 966 5.66 2.54 -49.90
CA GLY A 966 5.47 2.81 -51.31
C GLY A 966 4.31 2.04 -51.93
N ASN A 967 3.94 2.42 -53.15
CA ASN A 967 2.77 1.95 -53.89
C ASN A 967 2.61 0.42 -53.93
N ASP A 968 3.68 -0.32 -54.24
CA ASP A 968 3.60 -1.79 -54.36
C ASP A 968 3.25 -2.49 -53.04
N LEU A 969 3.75 -1.97 -51.92
CA LEU A 969 3.48 -2.50 -50.58
C LEU A 969 2.15 -1.99 -50.04
N ALA A 970 1.78 -0.75 -50.35
CA ALA A 970 0.54 -0.13 -49.90
C ALA A 970 -0.67 -0.94 -50.38
N GLY A 971 -0.71 -1.36 -51.65
CA GLY A 971 -1.81 -2.16 -52.17
C GLY A 971 -2.06 -3.42 -51.34
N ARG A 972 -1.00 -4.18 -51.04
CA ARG A 972 -1.09 -5.42 -50.24
C ARG A 972 -1.55 -5.21 -48.80
N LYS A 973 -1.28 -4.03 -48.23
CA LYS A 973 -1.65 -3.70 -46.85
C LYS A 973 -3.05 -3.12 -46.73
N LEU A 974 -3.55 -2.43 -47.76
CA LEU A 974 -4.82 -1.69 -47.74
C LEU A 974 -6.05 -2.55 -48.05
N ILE A 975 -5.90 -3.68 -48.75
CA ILE A 975 -7.01 -4.60 -49.06
C ILE A 975 -7.72 -5.14 -47.81
N ASN A 976 -8.93 -5.67 -47.98
CA ASN A 976 -9.64 -6.38 -46.92
C ASN A 976 -8.81 -7.56 -46.37
N GLY A 977 -8.62 -7.61 -45.05
CA GLY A 977 -7.73 -8.57 -44.39
C GLY A 977 -6.25 -8.24 -44.45
N GLY A 978 -5.86 -7.12 -45.08
CA GLY A 978 -4.50 -6.60 -45.07
C GLY A 978 -4.08 -6.04 -43.70
N THR A 979 -2.78 -5.85 -43.50
CA THR A 979 -2.22 -5.49 -42.18
C THR A 979 -2.44 -4.02 -41.78
N SER A 980 -3.01 -3.17 -42.64
CA SER A 980 -3.23 -1.74 -42.32
C SER A 980 -4.52 -1.47 -41.55
N GLY A 981 -5.48 -2.40 -41.58
CA GLY A 981 -6.83 -2.18 -41.06
C GLY A 981 -7.71 -1.21 -41.88
N PHE A 982 -7.22 -0.71 -43.02
CA PHE A 982 -7.99 0.14 -43.95
C PHE A 982 -9.18 -0.60 -44.57
N ASN A 983 -9.04 -1.92 -44.75
CA ASN A 983 -10.05 -2.83 -45.28
C ASN A 983 -10.76 -2.27 -46.53
N ALA A 984 -9.99 -2.03 -47.59
CA ALA A 984 -10.53 -1.63 -48.88
C ALA A 984 -11.43 -2.75 -49.44
N LEU A 985 -12.74 -2.50 -49.45
CA LEU A 985 -13.72 -3.33 -50.15
C LEU A 985 -13.72 -2.92 -51.62
N LEU A 986 -13.44 -3.87 -52.51
CA LEU A 986 -13.19 -3.67 -53.93
C LEU A 986 -14.51 -3.54 -54.71
N ALA A 987 -15.17 -2.39 -54.56
CA ALA A 987 -16.50 -2.11 -55.12
C ALA A 987 -16.52 -1.90 -56.65
N GLY A 988 -15.39 -2.01 -57.35
CA GLY A 988 -15.28 -1.66 -58.76
C GLY A 988 -15.55 -0.18 -59.02
N SER A 989 -16.21 0.11 -60.15
CA SER A 989 -16.66 1.47 -60.50
C SER A 989 -17.73 1.46 -61.58
N TYR A 990 -18.27 2.64 -61.89
CA TYR A 990 -19.20 2.87 -62.99
C TYR A 990 -18.68 3.97 -63.93
N TYR A 991 -18.92 3.81 -65.23
CA TYR A 991 -18.67 4.83 -66.24
C TYR A 991 -19.81 4.89 -67.27
N TYR A 992 -19.92 3.83 -68.09
CA TYR A 992 -21.10 3.57 -68.93
C TYR A 992 -21.82 2.28 -68.53
N ASN A 993 -21.10 1.35 -67.91
CA ASN A 993 -21.57 0.12 -67.28
C ASN A 993 -20.79 -0.08 -65.97
N PHE A 994 -21.24 -1.02 -65.15
CA PHE A 994 -20.50 -1.49 -63.98
C PHE A 994 -19.36 -2.44 -64.38
N TYR A 995 -18.21 -2.34 -63.73
CA TYR A 995 -17.06 -3.21 -63.99
C TYR A 995 -16.18 -3.40 -62.76
N GLY A 996 -15.61 -4.61 -62.65
CA GLY A 996 -14.53 -4.92 -61.70
C GLY A 996 -14.92 -5.07 -60.23
N LEU A 997 -16.16 -5.47 -59.92
CA LEU A 997 -16.52 -5.91 -58.56
C LEU A 997 -15.55 -7.02 -58.12
N ASP A 998 -15.08 -6.96 -56.87
CA ASP A 998 -14.05 -7.83 -56.27
C ASP A 998 -12.68 -7.82 -56.97
N SER A 999 -12.55 -7.14 -58.10
CA SER A 999 -11.31 -7.09 -58.88
C SER A 999 -10.46 -5.88 -58.52
N PHE A 1000 -11.08 -4.70 -58.38
CA PHE A 1000 -10.39 -3.50 -57.94
C PHE A 1000 -11.30 -2.56 -57.14
N GLY A 1001 -10.69 -1.65 -56.38
CA GLY A 1001 -11.38 -0.54 -55.73
C GLY A 1001 -10.85 0.78 -56.27
N ALA A 1002 -11.74 1.68 -56.67
CA ALA A 1002 -11.41 3.05 -57.07
C ALA A 1002 -11.92 4.05 -56.02
N PHE A 1003 -11.07 4.97 -55.58
CA PHE A 1003 -11.36 5.93 -54.52
C PHE A 1003 -11.14 7.36 -54.99
N TRP A 1004 -12.12 8.24 -54.74
CA TRP A 1004 -12.00 9.65 -55.11
C TRP A 1004 -10.92 10.38 -54.30
N SER A 1005 -10.26 11.34 -54.95
CA SER A 1005 -9.53 12.43 -54.32
C SER A 1005 -10.31 13.73 -54.43
N SER A 1006 -10.13 14.63 -53.47
CA SER A 1006 -10.62 16.01 -53.56
C SER A 1006 -9.85 16.88 -54.56
N THR A 1007 -8.70 16.39 -55.06
CA THR A 1007 -7.86 17.11 -56.03
C THR A 1007 -8.41 17.00 -57.46
N ALA A 1008 -8.89 18.11 -58.00
CA ALA A 1008 -9.32 18.22 -59.39
C ALA A 1008 -8.14 18.18 -60.37
N ASP A 1009 -8.41 17.74 -61.61
CA ASP A 1009 -7.51 17.83 -62.75
C ASP A 1009 -8.25 18.50 -63.92
N GLY A 1010 -8.08 19.82 -64.04
CA GLY A 1010 -8.84 20.66 -64.99
C GLY A 1010 -10.31 20.82 -64.61
N THR A 1011 -11.16 21.12 -65.60
CA THR A 1011 -12.60 21.41 -65.38
C THR A 1011 -13.50 20.18 -65.41
N ASN A 1012 -13.01 19.04 -65.91
CA ASN A 1012 -13.81 17.83 -66.11
C ASN A 1012 -13.12 16.54 -65.62
N GLY A 1013 -12.01 16.68 -64.89
CA GLY A 1013 -11.23 15.57 -64.36
C GLY A 1013 -10.95 15.67 -62.87
N ALA A 1014 -10.70 14.53 -62.22
CA ALA A 1014 -10.27 14.45 -60.83
C ALA A 1014 -9.38 13.23 -60.59
N TRP A 1015 -8.47 13.34 -59.63
CA TRP A 1015 -7.58 12.25 -59.24
C TRP A 1015 -8.34 11.14 -58.50
N THR A 1016 -7.93 9.90 -58.74
CA THR A 1016 -8.43 8.71 -58.08
C THR A 1016 -7.28 7.80 -57.65
N ARG A 1017 -7.48 7.03 -56.59
CA ARG A 1017 -6.59 5.93 -56.18
C ARG A 1017 -7.21 4.59 -56.54
N TYR A 1018 -6.40 3.71 -57.13
CA TYR A 1018 -6.78 2.35 -57.47
C TYR A 1018 -6.03 1.36 -56.60
N ILE A 1019 -6.77 0.34 -56.14
CA ILE A 1019 -6.23 -0.87 -55.54
C ILE A 1019 -6.68 -2.04 -56.41
N ASP A 1020 -5.74 -2.72 -57.07
CA ASP A 1020 -5.99 -3.89 -57.92
C ASP A 1020 -5.71 -5.19 -57.15
N HIS A 1021 -6.34 -6.30 -57.52
CA HIS A 1021 -6.14 -7.60 -56.89
C HIS A 1021 -4.98 -8.38 -57.53
N HIS A 1022 -4.59 -8.18 -58.81
CA HIS A 1022 -3.60 -9.07 -59.49
C HIS A 1022 -2.73 -8.41 -60.61
N PRO A 1023 -1.42 -8.14 -60.39
CA PRO A 1023 -0.73 -8.12 -59.09
C PRO A 1023 -1.32 -7.01 -58.22
N ILE A 1024 -1.22 -7.15 -56.90
CA ILE A 1024 -1.79 -6.15 -56.01
C ILE A 1024 -0.98 -4.84 -56.14
N LEU A 1025 -1.58 -3.86 -56.82
CA LEU A 1025 -0.97 -2.57 -57.12
C LEU A 1025 -1.80 -1.44 -56.52
N PHE A 1026 -1.11 -0.47 -55.91
CA PHE A 1026 -1.71 0.81 -55.52
C PHE A 1026 -1.18 1.90 -56.43
N TYR A 1027 -2.03 2.57 -57.19
CA TYR A 1027 -1.59 3.62 -58.11
C TYR A 1027 -2.62 4.72 -58.26
N ARG A 1028 -2.17 5.85 -58.82
CA ARG A 1028 -3.01 7.02 -59.09
C ARG A 1028 -3.42 7.09 -60.56
N PHE A 1029 -4.63 7.56 -60.81
CA PHE A 1029 -5.19 7.71 -62.15
C PHE A 1029 -6.12 8.94 -62.20
N VAL A 1030 -6.16 9.66 -63.32
CA VAL A 1030 -7.12 10.76 -63.54
C VAL A 1030 -8.35 10.20 -64.23
N ARG A 1031 -9.53 10.37 -63.63
CA ARG A 1031 -10.80 10.13 -64.33
C ARG A 1031 -11.30 11.39 -65.00
N GLN A 1032 -11.86 11.24 -66.20
CA GLN A 1032 -12.52 12.29 -66.97
C GLN A 1032 -14.04 12.12 -66.89
N ASN A 1033 -14.82 13.14 -67.29
CA ASN A 1033 -16.29 13.16 -67.24
C ASN A 1033 -16.83 12.87 -65.83
N VAL A 1034 -16.19 13.45 -64.82
CA VAL A 1034 -16.41 13.13 -63.41
C VAL A 1034 -17.73 13.67 -62.85
N ALA A 1035 -18.33 14.65 -63.52
CA ALA A 1035 -19.61 15.22 -63.13
C ALA A 1035 -20.81 14.32 -63.49
N VAL A 1036 -20.71 13.49 -64.54
CA VAL A 1036 -21.90 12.82 -65.11
C VAL A 1036 -21.75 11.31 -65.29
N LEU A 1037 -20.56 10.82 -65.68
CA LEU A 1037 -20.40 9.42 -66.11
C LEU A 1037 -19.55 8.58 -65.15
N SER A 1038 -18.46 9.13 -64.62
CA SER A 1038 -17.58 8.38 -63.71
C SER A 1038 -18.11 8.34 -62.29
N MET A 1039 -18.22 7.13 -61.72
CA MET A 1039 -18.54 6.94 -60.29
C MET A 1039 -17.57 5.96 -59.63
N THR A 1040 -17.07 6.35 -58.46
CA THR A 1040 -16.13 5.56 -57.67
C THR A 1040 -16.48 5.66 -56.18
N THR A 1041 -15.80 4.87 -55.36
CA THR A 1041 -16.01 4.81 -53.94
C THR A 1041 -15.48 6.06 -53.22
N VAL A 1042 -16.08 6.38 -52.08
CA VAL A 1042 -15.60 7.43 -51.18
C VAL A 1042 -15.01 6.79 -49.92
N ARG A 1043 -13.80 7.23 -49.56
CA ARG A 1043 -13.20 6.99 -48.25
C ARG A 1043 -12.72 8.30 -47.66
N LEU A 1044 -13.16 8.58 -46.44
CA LEU A 1044 -12.88 9.85 -45.78
C LEU A 1044 -11.69 9.74 -44.83
N LEU A 1045 -11.01 10.86 -44.67
CA LEU A 1045 -9.91 11.09 -43.74
C LEU A 1045 -10.39 12.08 -42.67
N LYS A 1046 -10.01 11.87 -41.41
CA LYS A 1046 -10.35 12.77 -40.30
C LYS A 1046 -9.53 14.07 -40.38
N ASP A 1047 -10.16 15.19 -40.04
CA ASP A 1047 -9.54 16.53 -40.02
C ASP A 1047 -8.39 16.69 -39.01
#